data_AF-A0A0C2YDI6-F1
#
_entry.id   AF-A0A0C2YDI6-F1
#
_cell.length_a   1.000
_cell.length_b   1.000
_cell.length_c   1.000
_cell.angle_alpha   90.00
_cell.angle_beta   90.00
_cell.angle_gamma   90.00
#
_symmetry.space_group_name_H-M   'P 1'
#
loop_
_entity.id
_entity.type
_entity.pdbx_description
1 polymer ?
#
loop_
_entity_poly.entity_id
_entity_poly.type
_entity_poly.pdbx_seq_one_letter_code
_entity_poly.pdbx_strand_id
1 'polypeptide(L)'
;MAVPADLTILDISGKFTMNKTLTDPRTDTILSLQGVGWLKRKAINYGTVTLAVKHFKDDEGVEHINIDQTITGGIPGTSEVRTLWWKEKENEDHVFGFVIGKSRRVKASELDIPFLTQGWTEDTLEHGLVQSYVESDTPKSGIVWIANQTWGIETINDERRYVRHVKFTGPKGEDIEAKLVYDYPPAPLLDIDVHLAGKRIIAPIESNIIKATRPFTSVWLFVILAAAYIISFAFFSRAQSFITPAQSFIGCTSTYWLANNGCGQDGQACGPFDNSSFDFRCPAQCENVILQNPRTVGNEQIAFKPLLVGGGDDNRTYRGDTFICAAAIQAGVISNDKGGCGTLQLAGNFTDFIPFTSHGLTSLGFPTIFPISFRFLQSSHLSHCDDLRDEALVFNVLVTSSLFILLRPKSIVLYWCLVGIGFWHVALFSQPQGPPPKLDIAFGTFLPVLFSCLLYLSGFWVGILNNLTFDKLPLSRLTASDVNKRSGAVTTLVVILVIITVLTVNQIRVIRKTGWLPHYAGWYIAGGLVTLVLAFLPGLSLRLHHYILPMIIIPGTAFPTRLSAIYQGLLLGLFLNGTAAFGFDSILQTADDLRQDAPLGSDLPVWLTNSTTYNSTIPFANQTILWEALSEGWDGFALLVDDVQRYAGSALNYSLASLNASIPHFFRLAYTSNGAAGDFTMAATLWPNGTWVDPLPGPS
;
A
#
# COMPACT_ATOMS: atom_id res chain seq x y z
N MET A 1 16.25 20.33 -18.92
CA MET A 1 17.27 19.28 -19.05
C MET A 1 18.11 19.59 -20.27
N ALA A 2 19.40 19.31 -20.19
CA ALA A 2 20.35 19.61 -21.24
C ALA A 2 20.06 18.86 -22.55
N VAL A 3 20.44 19.44 -23.68
CA VAL A 3 20.54 18.72 -24.95
C VAL A 3 21.70 17.72 -24.91
N PRO A 4 21.64 16.62 -25.68
CA PRO A 4 22.75 15.66 -25.80
C PRO A 4 24.06 16.32 -26.23
N ALA A 5 25.19 15.74 -25.84
CA ALA A 5 26.51 16.28 -26.16
C ALA A 5 26.80 16.32 -27.67
N ASP A 6 26.22 15.39 -28.43
CA ASP A 6 26.32 15.25 -29.88
C ASP A 6 25.32 16.12 -30.67
N LEU A 7 24.34 16.73 -29.99
CA LEU A 7 23.41 17.65 -30.64
C LEU A 7 24.12 18.97 -30.96
N THR A 8 24.07 19.37 -32.24
CA THR A 8 24.67 20.62 -32.74
C THR A 8 23.65 21.39 -33.57
N ILE A 9 23.93 22.66 -33.88
CA ILE A 9 23.03 23.50 -34.69
C ILE A 9 22.92 23.06 -36.17
N LEU A 10 23.74 22.09 -36.61
CA LEU A 10 23.68 21.46 -37.93
C LEU A 10 22.53 20.45 -38.05
N ASP A 11 22.11 19.83 -36.94
CA ASP A 11 20.94 18.97 -36.87
C ASP A 11 20.28 19.14 -35.51
N ILE A 12 19.15 19.86 -35.51
CA ILE A 12 18.34 20.10 -34.31
C ILE A 12 17.06 19.26 -34.34
N SER A 13 17.06 18.15 -35.10
CA SER A 13 15.93 17.23 -35.14
C SER A 13 15.68 16.64 -33.77
N GLY A 14 14.43 16.70 -33.31
CA GLY A 14 14.08 16.24 -31.98
C GLY A 14 12.79 16.83 -31.46
N LYS A 15 12.47 16.48 -30.21
CA LYS A 15 11.39 17.13 -29.47
C LYS A 15 12.00 18.04 -28.42
N PHE A 16 11.38 19.20 -28.21
CA PHE A 16 11.84 20.16 -27.21
C PHE A 16 10.67 20.74 -26.47
N THR A 17 10.80 20.96 -25.16
CA THR A 17 9.74 21.49 -24.31
C THR A 17 10.17 22.84 -23.76
N MET A 18 9.37 23.88 -23.96
CA MET A 18 9.70 25.23 -23.51
C MET A 18 9.80 25.28 -21.98
N ASN A 19 10.96 25.72 -21.47
CA ASN A 19 11.19 25.92 -20.05
C ASN A 19 10.71 27.32 -19.65
N LYS A 20 9.52 27.40 -19.05
CA LYS A 20 8.88 28.68 -18.68
C LYS A 20 9.64 29.47 -17.62
N THR A 21 10.41 28.80 -16.77
CA THR A 21 11.17 29.45 -15.70
C THR A 21 12.42 30.13 -16.22
N LEU A 22 13.04 29.58 -17.27
CA LEU A 22 14.23 30.15 -17.91
C LEU A 22 13.91 31.00 -19.14
N THR A 23 12.73 30.83 -19.72
CA THR A 23 12.23 31.68 -20.81
C THR A 23 11.85 33.05 -20.28
N ASP A 24 12.17 34.09 -21.04
CA ASP A 24 11.91 35.47 -20.64
C ASP A 24 10.40 35.74 -20.48
N PRO A 25 9.95 36.29 -19.34
CA PRO A 25 8.54 36.57 -19.10
C PRO A 25 7.94 37.61 -20.05
N ARG A 26 8.76 38.45 -20.69
CA ARG A 26 8.32 39.47 -21.67
C ARG A 26 7.79 38.87 -22.98
N THR A 27 7.88 37.55 -23.15
CA THR A 27 7.27 36.83 -24.28
C THR A 27 5.76 36.99 -24.37
N ASP A 28 5.05 37.10 -23.23
CA ASP A 28 3.60 37.43 -23.22
C ASP A 28 3.34 38.85 -23.76
N THR A 29 4.22 39.80 -23.43
CA THR A 29 4.17 41.17 -23.95
C THR A 29 4.39 41.20 -25.46
N ILE A 30 5.35 40.43 -25.98
CA ILE A 30 5.59 40.28 -27.43
C ILE A 30 4.33 39.74 -28.13
N LEU A 31 3.73 38.65 -27.61
CA LEU A 31 2.48 38.11 -28.15
C LEU A 31 1.35 39.15 -28.16
N SER A 32 1.28 39.99 -27.13
CA SER A 32 0.29 41.07 -27.08
C SER A 32 0.50 42.13 -28.16
N LEU A 33 1.75 42.53 -28.40
CA LEU A 33 2.11 43.52 -29.42
C LEU A 33 1.94 42.98 -30.85
N GLN A 34 2.00 41.66 -31.03
CA GLN A 34 1.71 40.97 -32.29
C GLN A 34 0.21 40.81 -32.57
N GLY A 35 -0.68 41.32 -31.69
CA GLY A 35 -2.13 41.24 -31.87
C GLY A 35 -2.78 39.95 -31.38
N VAL A 36 -2.06 39.08 -30.66
CA VAL A 36 -2.63 37.83 -30.13
C VAL A 36 -3.60 38.14 -28.98
N GLY A 37 -4.87 37.75 -29.14
CA GLY A 37 -5.93 38.02 -28.17
C GLY A 37 -5.70 37.40 -26.78
N TRP A 38 -6.22 38.06 -25.75
CA TRP A 38 -5.99 37.72 -24.32
C TRP A 38 -6.26 36.24 -23.96
N LEU A 39 -7.34 35.66 -24.49
CA LEU A 39 -7.69 34.25 -24.25
C LEU A 39 -6.62 33.28 -24.80
N LYS A 40 -6.13 33.50 -26.02
CA LYS A 40 -5.06 32.67 -26.62
C LYS A 40 -3.76 32.82 -25.83
N ARG A 41 -3.39 34.04 -25.42
CA ARG A 41 -2.19 34.28 -24.59
C ARG A 41 -2.26 33.58 -23.25
N LYS A 42 -3.41 33.64 -22.56
CA LYS A 42 -3.63 32.88 -21.32
C LYS A 42 -3.50 31.37 -21.53
N ALA A 43 -4.05 30.83 -22.61
CA ALA A 43 -3.91 29.41 -22.93
C ALA A 43 -2.44 29.00 -23.18
N ILE A 44 -1.67 29.80 -23.94
CA ILE A 44 -0.23 29.59 -24.16
C ILE A 44 0.55 29.71 -22.84
N ASN A 45 0.19 30.66 -21.99
CA ASN A 45 0.86 30.90 -20.72
C ASN A 45 0.57 29.79 -19.68
N TYR A 46 -0.61 29.17 -19.71
CA TYR A 46 -0.90 28.00 -18.87
C TYR A 46 -0.35 26.68 -19.44
N GLY A 47 -0.45 26.47 -20.75
CA GLY A 47 -0.02 25.22 -21.38
C GLY A 47 1.48 25.15 -21.65
N THR A 48 2.11 23.99 -21.46
CA THR A 48 3.50 23.75 -21.84
C THR A 48 3.60 23.61 -23.36
N VAL A 49 4.46 24.41 -24.00
CA VAL A 49 4.71 24.37 -25.45
C VAL A 49 5.78 23.31 -25.75
N THR A 50 5.48 22.40 -26.68
CA THR A 50 6.41 21.37 -27.17
C THR A 50 6.63 21.56 -28.67
N LEU A 51 7.88 21.63 -29.09
CA LEU A 51 8.32 21.66 -30.49
C LEU A 51 8.65 20.24 -30.94
N ALA A 52 8.14 19.82 -32.09
CA ALA A 52 8.65 18.68 -32.84
C ALA A 52 9.39 19.21 -34.07
N VAL A 53 10.71 19.07 -34.07
CA VAL A 53 11.61 19.67 -35.08
C VAL A 53 12.14 18.57 -35.99
N LYS A 54 12.10 18.83 -37.30
CA LYS A 54 12.75 18.03 -38.33
C LYS A 54 13.70 18.94 -39.12
N HIS A 55 15.00 18.71 -39.01
CA HIS A 55 16.05 19.43 -39.71
C HIS A 55 16.68 18.48 -40.75
N PHE A 56 16.67 18.87 -42.03
CA PHE A 56 17.21 18.04 -43.11
C PHE A 56 17.72 18.90 -44.27
N LYS A 57 18.51 18.29 -45.15
CA LYS A 57 18.88 18.88 -46.44
C LYS A 57 18.08 18.20 -47.55
N ASP A 58 17.64 18.96 -48.54
CA ASP A 58 17.04 18.38 -49.75
C ASP A 58 18.11 17.88 -50.73
N ASP A 59 17.66 17.35 -51.87
CA ASP A 59 18.53 16.79 -52.92
C ASP A 59 19.47 17.86 -53.54
N GLU A 60 19.15 19.14 -53.37
CA GLU A 60 19.92 20.30 -53.84
C GLU A 60 20.88 20.82 -52.75
N GLY A 61 20.88 20.20 -51.56
CA GLY A 61 21.72 20.56 -50.42
C GLY A 61 21.21 21.75 -49.61
N VAL A 62 20.01 22.26 -49.88
CA VAL A 62 19.39 23.37 -49.15
C VAL A 62 18.84 22.86 -47.82
N GLU A 63 19.13 23.59 -46.75
CA GLU A 63 18.69 23.23 -45.40
C GLU A 63 17.24 23.63 -45.13
N HIS A 64 16.48 22.70 -44.55
CA HIS A 64 15.07 22.86 -44.19
C HIS A 64 14.86 22.52 -42.71
N ILE A 65 14.12 23.37 -42.01
CA ILE A 65 13.71 23.17 -40.61
C ILE A 65 12.20 23.28 -40.52
N ASN A 66 11.54 22.15 -40.26
CA ASN A 66 10.11 22.07 -40.02
C ASN A 66 9.84 21.90 -38.54
N ILE A 67 8.99 22.72 -37.97
CA ILE A 67 8.68 22.75 -36.53
C ILE A 67 7.17 22.69 -36.37
N ASP A 68 6.66 21.65 -35.72
CA ASP A 68 5.27 21.58 -35.30
C ASP A 68 5.18 21.85 -33.80
N GLN A 69 4.41 22.88 -33.42
CA GLN A 69 4.20 23.22 -32.02
C GLN A 69 2.92 22.55 -31.49
N THR A 70 2.98 22.06 -30.27
CA THR A 70 1.83 21.50 -29.55
C THR A 70 1.78 22.05 -28.13
N ILE A 71 0.57 22.38 -27.67
CA ILE A 71 0.32 22.84 -26.30
C ILE A 71 -0.21 21.67 -25.47
N THR A 72 0.03 21.69 -24.15
CA THR A 72 -0.51 20.70 -23.19
C THR A 72 -1.99 20.40 -23.45
N GLY A 73 -2.33 19.11 -23.47
CA GLY A 73 -3.66 18.64 -23.86
C GLY A 73 -3.79 18.25 -25.34
N GLY A 74 -2.72 18.37 -26.14
CA GLY A 74 -2.70 18.00 -27.55
C GLY A 74 -3.33 19.04 -28.47
N ILE A 75 -3.47 20.27 -27.99
CA ILE A 75 -3.97 21.40 -28.77
C ILE A 75 -2.89 21.77 -29.80
N PRO A 76 -3.20 21.75 -31.11
CA PRO A 76 -2.26 22.18 -32.14
C PRO A 76 -1.84 23.64 -31.89
N GLY A 77 -0.53 23.89 -31.91
CA GLY A 77 0.05 25.22 -31.99
C GLY A 77 0.43 25.55 -33.44
N THR A 78 1.35 26.49 -33.62
CA THR A 78 1.85 26.91 -34.95
C THR A 78 2.72 25.85 -35.61
N SER A 79 2.74 25.85 -36.95
CA SER A 79 3.69 25.07 -37.74
C SER A 79 4.61 26.04 -38.47
N GLU A 80 5.91 25.89 -38.30
CA GLU A 80 6.92 26.70 -38.96
C GLU A 80 7.67 25.87 -39.99
N VAL A 81 7.61 26.26 -41.27
CA VAL A 81 8.37 25.62 -42.35
C VAL A 81 9.42 26.59 -42.84
N ARG A 82 10.69 26.38 -42.44
CA ARG A 82 11.81 27.28 -42.74
C ARG A 82 12.73 26.65 -43.78
N THR A 83 13.00 27.37 -44.86
CA THR A 83 14.04 27.03 -45.84
C THR A 83 15.18 28.05 -45.72
N LEU A 84 16.41 27.59 -45.48
CA LEU A 84 17.55 28.43 -45.14
C LEU A 84 18.27 29.01 -46.37
N TRP A 85 17.53 29.74 -47.20
CA TRP A 85 17.96 30.31 -48.49
C TRP A 85 17.93 31.85 -48.55
N TRP A 86 17.52 32.51 -47.46
CA TRP A 86 17.34 33.95 -47.32
C TRP A 86 16.37 34.63 -48.30
N LYS A 87 15.42 33.90 -48.88
CA LYS A 87 14.33 34.49 -49.70
C LYS A 87 13.07 34.70 -48.87
N GLU A 88 12.37 35.78 -49.16
CA GLU A 88 11.09 36.12 -48.54
C GLU A 88 10.00 35.14 -48.97
N LYS A 89 9.19 34.74 -47.99
CA LYS A 89 8.07 33.83 -48.15
C LYS A 89 6.91 34.32 -47.30
N GLU A 90 5.77 34.55 -47.96
CA GLU A 90 4.51 34.80 -47.27
C GLU A 90 4.03 33.52 -46.57
N ASN A 91 3.52 33.67 -45.36
CA ASN A 91 2.90 32.59 -44.60
C ASN A 91 1.67 33.12 -43.84
N GLU A 92 0.61 32.33 -43.79
CA GLU A 92 -0.55 32.61 -42.95
C GLU A 92 -0.48 31.72 -41.72
N ASP A 93 -0.32 32.33 -40.55
CA ASP A 93 -0.25 31.65 -39.28
C ASP A 93 -1.51 31.92 -38.46
N HIS A 94 -2.15 30.89 -37.92
CA HIS A 94 -3.40 31.04 -37.17
C HIS A 94 -3.25 31.74 -35.80
N VAL A 95 -2.02 31.93 -35.32
CA VAL A 95 -1.67 32.72 -34.12
C VAL A 95 -1.24 34.13 -34.51
N PHE A 96 -0.38 34.27 -35.53
CA PHE A 96 0.26 35.55 -35.88
C PHE A 96 -0.35 36.29 -37.09
N GLY A 97 -1.29 35.67 -37.82
CA GLY A 97 -1.89 36.20 -39.03
C GLY A 97 -0.97 36.09 -40.25
N PHE A 98 -1.11 37.02 -41.20
CA PHE A 98 -0.28 37.10 -42.40
C PHE A 98 1.09 37.70 -42.07
N VAL A 99 2.15 36.92 -42.31
CA VAL A 99 3.54 37.29 -42.04
C VAL A 99 4.42 37.03 -43.25
N ILE A 100 5.52 37.78 -43.35
CA ILE A 100 6.57 37.59 -44.35
C ILE A 100 7.83 37.15 -43.60
N GLY A 101 8.34 35.97 -43.95
CA GLY A 101 9.51 35.39 -43.29
C GLY A 101 10.65 35.08 -44.25
N LYS A 102 11.89 35.21 -43.78
CA LYS A 102 13.09 34.67 -44.42
C LYS A 102 14.04 34.09 -43.39
N SER A 103 14.78 33.05 -43.77
CA SER A 103 15.70 32.35 -42.86
C SER A 103 16.99 31.97 -43.58
N ARG A 104 18.12 31.96 -42.85
CA ARG A 104 19.44 31.58 -43.37
C ARG A 104 20.33 31.05 -42.26
N ARG A 105 21.43 30.40 -42.65
CA ARG A 105 22.58 30.22 -41.76
C ARG A 105 23.49 31.45 -41.82
N VAL A 106 24.02 31.89 -40.68
CA VAL A 106 24.80 33.13 -40.58
C VAL A 106 25.89 33.01 -39.51
N LYS A 107 27.04 33.63 -39.73
CA LYS A 107 28.07 33.76 -38.68
C LYS A 107 27.72 34.87 -37.71
N ALA A 108 28.11 34.74 -36.45
CA ALA A 108 27.86 35.76 -35.45
C ALA A 108 28.47 37.14 -35.82
N SER A 109 29.59 37.17 -36.56
CA SER A 109 30.23 38.41 -37.05
C SER A 109 29.47 39.14 -38.15
N GLU A 110 28.48 38.50 -38.78
CA GLU A 110 27.68 39.06 -39.89
C GLU A 110 26.34 39.63 -39.40
N LEU A 111 26.14 39.72 -38.08
CA LEU A 111 24.93 40.24 -37.44
C LEU A 111 25.25 41.53 -36.70
N ASP A 112 24.45 42.57 -36.95
CA ASP A 112 24.68 43.91 -36.41
C ASP A 112 24.08 44.14 -35.01
N ILE A 113 23.38 43.14 -34.47
CA ILE A 113 22.65 43.24 -33.20
C ILE A 113 23.40 42.44 -32.13
N PRO A 114 24.05 43.09 -31.13
CA PRO A 114 24.87 42.41 -30.14
C PRO A 114 24.16 41.28 -29.38
N PHE A 115 22.87 41.46 -29.07
CA PHE A 115 22.07 40.44 -28.40
C PHE A 115 21.95 39.13 -29.20
N LEU A 116 21.97 39.20 -30.53
CA LEU A 116 21.83 38.03 -31.39
C LEU A 116 23.15 37.26 -31.59
N THR A 117 24.30 37.84 -31.19
CA THR A 117 25.64 37.29 -31.46
C THR A 117 26.32 36.66 -30.25
N GLN A 118 25.81 36.90 -29.04
CA GLN A 118 26.47 36.52 -27.78
C GLN A 118 25.76 35.36 -27.08
N GLY A 119 26.48 34.68 -26.17
CA GLY A 119 25.93 33.62 -25.31
C GLY A 119 25.94 32.22 -25.93
N TRP A 120 26.43 32.06 -27.15
CA TRP A 120 26.44 30.78 -27.85
C TRP A 120 27.65 29.91 -27.46
N THR A 121 27.46 28.59 -27.48
CA THR A 121 28.52 27.59 -27.34
C THR A 121 29.51 27.62 -28.51
N GLU A 122 30.74 27.14 -28.29
CA GLU A 122 31.81 27.16 -29.31
C GLU A 122 31.40 26.43 -30.60
N ASP A 123 30.76 25.26 -30.50
CA ASP A 123 30.26 24.49 -31.65
C ASP A 123 29.16 25.24 -32.41
N THR A 124 28.30 25.97 -31.70
CA THR A 124 27.27 26.81 -32.34
C THR A 124 27.91 27.97 -33.13
N LEU A 125 28.96 28.58 -32.59
CA LEU A 125 29.68 29.67 -33.26
C LEU A 125 30.48 29.18 -34.47
N GLU A 126 31.08 28.00 -34.38
CA GLU A 126 31.81 27.35 -35.47
C GLU A 126 30.89 27.00 -36.65
N HIS A 127 29.76 26.36 -36.37
CA HIS A 127 28.83 25.88 -37.39
C HIS A 127 27.91 26.97 -37.97
N GLY A 128 27.79 28.11 -37.30
CA GLY A 128 26.94 29.21 -37.71
C GLY A 128 25.50 29.08 -37.20
N LEU A 129 24.94 30.22 -36.80
CA LEU A 129 23.61 30.38 -36.22
C LEU A 129 22.53 30.23 -37.29
N VAL A 130 21.34 29.80 -36.89
CA VAL A 130 20.15 29.92 -37.74
C VAL A 130 19.49 31.27 -37.46
N GLN A 131 19.46 32.15 -38.46
CA GLN A 131 18.73 33.40 -38.39
C GLN A 131 17.34 33.23 -39.00
N SER A 132 16.31 33.67 -38.26
CA SER A 132 14.94 33.77 -38.74
C SER A 132 14.45 35.20 -38.58
N TYR A 133 14.18 35.87 -39.70
CA TYR A 133 13.62 37.20 -39.74
C TYR A 133 12.16 37.11 -40.18
N VAL A 134 11.25 37.61 -39.35
CA VAL A 134 9.80 37.59 -39.63
C VAL A 134 9.23 38.97 -39.36
N GLU A 135 8.45 39.49 -40.29
CA GLU A 135 7.70 40.73 -40.12
C GLU A 135 6.23 40.50 -40.45
N SER A 136 5.35 41.34 -39.93
CA SER A 136 3.95 41.31 -40.29
C SER A 136 3.73 41.81 -41.72
N ASP A 137 2.87 41.13 -42.47
CA ASP A 137 2.37 41.65 -43.74
C ASP A 137 1.39 42.78 -43.41
N THR A 138 1.92 43.99 -43.23
CA THR A 138 1.18 45.15 -42.71
C THR A 138 -0.08 45.44 -43.53
N PRO A 139 -0.05 45.43 -44.88
CA PRO A 139 -1.25 45.58 -45.70
C PRO A 139 -2.36 44.58 -45.38
N LYS A 140 -2.03 43.33 -45.03
CA LYS A 140 -3.04 42.27 -44.73
C LYS A 140 -3.41 42.17 -43.25
N SER A 141 -2.46 42.43 -42.35
CA SER A 141 -2.61 42.22 -40.90
C SER A 141 -3.06 43.47 -40.13
N GLY A 142 -2.86 44.68 -40.69
CA GLY A 142 -3.20 45.95 -40.05
C GLY A 142 -2.34 46.32 -38.83
N ILE A 143 -1.29 45.55 -38.54
CA ILE A 143 -0.36 45.75 -37.42
C ILE A 143 1.07 45.67 -37.97
N VAL A 144 1.96 46.53 -37.51
CA VAL A 144 3.38 46.55 -37.89
C VAL A 144 4.21 45.95 -36.76
N TRP A 145 4.96 44.88 -37.01
CA TRP A 145 5.97 44.39 -36.08
C TRP A 145 7.04 43.58 -36.81
N ILE A 146 8.23 43.50 -36.21
CA ILE A 146 9.37 42.74 -36.73
C ILE A 146 9.92 41.85 -35.59
N ALA A 147 10.23 40.60 -35.89
CA ALA A 147 10.90 39.66 -35.01
C ALA A 147 12.13 39.09 -35.72
N ASN A 148 13.32 39.53 -35.30
CA ASN A 148 14.60 38.99 -35.76
C ASN A 148 15.15 38.03 -34.71
N GLN A 149 15.35 36.77 -35.08
CA GLN A 149 15.73 35.70 -34.17
C GLN A 149 17.03 35.03 -34.59
N THR A 150 17.83 34.62 -33.61
CA THR A 150 18.94 33.67 -33.80
C THR A 150 18.76 32.46 -32.91
N TRP A 151 19.00 31.28 -33.48
CA TRP A 151 18.83 30.00 -32.81
C TRP A 151 20.17 29.29 -32.69
N GLY A 152 20.41 28.67 -31.55
CA GLY A 152 21.67 28.02 -31.22
C GLY A 152 21.62 27.24 -29.92
N ILE A 153 22.78 26.71 -29.50
CA ILE A 153 22.96 26.07 -28.20
C ILE A 153 23.70 27.02 -27.26
N GLU A 154 23.17 27.24 -26.07
CA GLU A 154 23.75 28.07 -25.00
C GLU A 154 23.91 27.23 -23.71
N THR A 155 24.93 27.53 -22.91
CA THR A 155 25.10 26.93 -21.58
C THR A 155 24.40 27.80 -20.53
N ILE A 156 23.32 27.27 -19.93
CA ILE A 156 22.56 27.94 -18.88
C ILE A 156 22.58 27.08 -17.62
N ASN A 157 23.08 27.61 -16.51
CA ASN A 157 23.27 26.88 -15.24
C ASN A 157 24.07 25.58 -15.44
N ASP A 158 25.20 25.66 -16.16
CA ASP A 158 26.08 24.55 -16.52
C ASP A 158 25.45 23.44 -17.38
N GLU A 159 24.26 23.68 -17.97
CA GLU A 159 23.59 22.75 -18.87
C GLU A 159 23.47 23.35 -20.29
N ARG A 160 23.85 22.59 -21.33
CA ARG A 160 23.62 22.97 -22.74
C ARG A 160 22.13 22.94 -23.06
N ARG A 161 21.56 24.00 -23.61
CA ARG A 161 20.13 24.06 -23.97
C ARG A 161 19.93 24.65 -25.36
N TYR A 162 18.87 24.20 -26.04
CA TYR A 162 18.44 24.83 -27.27
C TYR A 162 17.73 26.15 -26.95
N VAL A 163 18.24 27.25 -27.51
CA VAL A 163 17.79 28.60 -27.19
C VAL A 163 17.50 29.38 -28.47
N ARG A 164 16.47 30.24 -28.42
CA ARG A 164 16.20 31.25 -29.43
C ARG A 164 16.30 32.63 -28.81
N HIS A 165 17.19 33.48 -29.31
CA HIS A 165 17.22 34.89 -29.00
C HIS A 165 16.24 35.61 -29.93
N VAL A 166 15.35 36.42 -29.38
CA VAL A 166 14.33 37.17 -30.12
C VAL A 166 14.55 38.67 -29.89
N LYS A 167 14.87 39.40 -30.95
CA LYS A 167 14.85 40.87 -31.00
C LYS A 167 13.55 41.29 -31.69
N PHE A 168 12.65 41.91 -30.92
CA PHE A 168 11.31 42.27 -31.36
C PHE A 168 11.14 43.78 -31.43
N THR A 169 10.62 44.27 -32.57
CA THR A 169 10.22 45.66 -32.77
C THR A 169 8.70 45.74 -32.92
N GLY A 170 8.04 46.49 -32.02
CA GLY A 170 6.59 46.60 -31.96
C GLY A 170 5.97 47.72 -32.80
N PRO A 171 4.63 47.82 -32.82
CA PRO A 171 3.89 48.78 -33.66
C PRO A 171 4.15 50.25 -33.35
N LYS A 172 4.61 50.58 -32.15
CA LYS A 172 4.93 51.95 -31.71
C LYS A 172 6.43 52.16 -31.55
N GLY A 173 7.25 51.27 -32.11
CA GLY A 173 8.70 51.30 -31.97
C GLY A 173 9.20 50.72 -30.65
N GLU A 174 8.39 49.90 -29.96
CA GLU A 174 8.87 49.12 -28.81
C GLU A 174 10.04 48.23 -29.23
N ASP A 175 11.11 48.18 -28.43
CA ASP A 175 12.26 47.33 -28.70
C ASP A 175 12.46 46.36 -27.52
N ILE A 176 12.25 45.06 -27.77
CA ILE A 176 12.25 44.02 -26.74
C ILE A 176 13.22 42.90 -27.12
N GLU A 177 14.13 42.59 -26.21
CA GLU A 177 15.02 41.43 -26.28
C GLU A 177 14.55 40.34 -25.32
N ALA A 178 14.32 39.14 -25.83
CA ALA A 178 13.82 38.01 -25.05
C ALA A 178 14.51 36.70 -25.46
N LYS A 179 14.72 35.80 -24.48
CA LYS A 179 15.22 34.43 -24.73
C LYS A 179 14.10 33.41 -24.58
N LEU A 180 13.99 32.51 -25.54
CA LEU A 180 13.16 31.30 -25.45
C LEU A 180 14.09 30.11 -25.17
N VAL A 181 13.92 29.45 -24.04
CA VAL A 181 14.78 28.33 -23.61
C VAL A 181 14.00 27.03 -23.66
N TYR A 182 14.56 26.00 -24.30
CA TYR A 182 13.90 24.71 -24.45
C TYR A 182 14.69 23.57 -23.83
N ASP A 183 13.98 22.70 -23.13
CA ASP A 183 14.46 21.46 -22.55
C ASP A 183 14.35 20.31 -23.55
N TYR A 184 15.35 19.45 -23.57
CA TYR A 184 15.29 18.17 -24.27
C TYR A 184 14.53 17.15 -23.39
N PRO A 185 13.52 16.42 -23.91
CA PRO A 185 12.80 15.40 -23.15
C PRO A 185 13.75 14.25 -22.76
N PRO A 186 13.48 13.53 -21.67
CA PRO A 186 14.31 12.38 -21.29
C PRO A 186 14.28 11.33 -22.40
N ALA A 187 15.44 10.76 -22.71
CA ALA A 187 15.51 9.57 -23.54
C ALA A 187 14.64 8.45 -22.90
N PRO A 188 13.90 7.67 -23.71
CA PRO A 188 13.20 6.49 -23.21
C PRO A 188 14.15 5.59 -22.43
N LEU A 189 13.71 5.04 -21.29
CA LEU A 189 14.58 4.37 -20.32
C LEU A 189 15.29 3.15 -20.93
N LEU A 190 14.65 2.46 -21.88
CA LEU A 190 15.16 1.25 -22.50
C LEU A 190 15.72 1.47 -23.92
N ASP A 191 15.76 2.70 -24.41
CA ASP A 191 16.46 3.02 -25.65
C ASP A 191 17.96 3.20 -25.32
N ILE A 192 18.69 2.09 -25.37
CA ILE A 192 20.11 2.02 -25.01
C ILE A 192 20.93 2.61 -26.17
N ASP A 193 21.61 3.73 -25.92
CA ASP A 193 22.57 4.33 -26.85
C ASP A 193 23.93 4.43 -26.15
N VAL A 194 24.85 3.53 -26.50
CA VAL A 194 26.17 3.43 -25.86
C VAL A 194 27.27 3.54 -26.90
N HIS A 195 28.21 4.44 -26.65
CA HIS A 195 29.43 4.59 -27.42
C HIS A 195 30.58 3.88 -26.70
N LEU A 196 31.09 2.78 -27.29
CA LEU A 196 32.19 1.99 -26.76
C LEU A 196 33.26 1.80 -27.84
N ALA A 197 34.48 2.24 -27.56
CA ALA A 197 35.66 2.06 -28.42
C ALA A 197 35.43 2.45 -29.91
N GLY A 198 34.80 3.61 -30.15
CA GLY A 198 34.52 4.11 -31.49
C GLY A 198 33.32 3.47 -32.21
N LYS A 199 32.63 2.50 -31.58
CA LYS A 199 31.38 1.91 -32.10
C LYS A 199 30.18 2.43 -31.30
N ARG A 200 29.15 2.89 -32.01
CA ARG A 200 27.84 3.27 -31.45
C ARG A 200 26.92 2.05 -31.50
N ILE A 201 26.38 1.65 -30.35
CA ILE A 201 25.37 0.60 -30.24
C ILE A 201 24.05 1.26 -29.87
N ILE A 202 23.10 1.25 -30.80
CA ILE A 202 21.75 1.76 -30.60
C ILE A 202 20.79 0.57 -30.51
N ALA A 203 20.17 0.37 -29.35
CA ALA A 203 19.10 -0.59 -29.15
C ALA A 203 17.83 0.17 -28.74
N PRO A 204 16.96 0.55 -29.70
CA PRO A 204 15.74 1.31 -29.45
C PRO A 204 14.61 0.38 -28.96
N ILE A 205 14.81 -0.28 -27.82
CA ILE A 205 13.93 -1.34 -27.30
C ILE A 205 12.54 -0.76 -27.00
N GLU A 206 12.47 0.36 -26.27
CA GLU A 206 11.21 0.99 -25.91
C GLU A 206 10.48 1.49 -27.16
N SER A 207 11.21 2.17 -28.04
CA SER A 207 10.70 2.68 -29.30
C SER A 207 10.17 1.58 -30.22
N ASN A 208 10.83 0.42 -30.28
CA ASN A 208 10.39 -0.72 -31.08
C ASN A 208 9.14 -1.37 -30.49
N ILE A 209 9.08 -1.56 -29.16
CA ILE A 209 7.87 -2.05 -28.47
C ILE A 209 6.71 -1.10 -28.72
N ILE A 210 6.91 0.22 -28.56
CA ILE A 210 5.89 1.25 -28.77
C ILE A 210 5.32 1.19 -30.19
N LYS A 211 6.18 1.02 -31.19
CA LYS A 211 5.77 0.89 -32.61
C LYS A 211 5.01 -0.40 -32.84
N ALA A 212 5.53 -1.53 -32.37
CA ALA A 212 4.92 -2.85 -32.53
C ALA A 212 3.54 -2.93 -31.86
N THR A 213 3.35 -2.28 -30.71
CA THR A 213 2.09 -2.33 -29.96
C THR A 213 1.10 -1.23 -30.33
N ARG A 214 1.44 -0.33 -31.27
CA ARG A 214 0.55 0.76 -31.72
C ARG A 214 -0.83 0.30 -32.24
N PRO A 215 -0.95 -0.82 -32.97
CA PRO A 215 -2.26 -1.32 -33.39
C PRO A 215 -3.19 -1.69 -32.23
N PHE A 216 -2.62 -2.04 -31.06
CA PHE A 216 -3.38 -2.48 -29.89
C PHE A 216 -3.89 -1.32 -29.01
N THR A 217 -3.57 -0.06 -29.33
CA THR A 217 -4.04 1.11 -28.57
C THR A 217 -5.44 1.58 -28.96
N SER A 218 -6.22 0.72 -29.62
CA SER A 218 -7.61 1.01 -30.01
C SER A 218 -8.51 1.10 -28.78
N VAL A 219 -9.36 2.12 -28.73
CA VAL A 219 -10.36 2.30 -27.66
C VAL A 219 -11.32 1.10 -27.58
N TRP A 220 -11.64 0.47 -28.71
CA TRP A 220 -12.52 -0.70 -28.73
C TRP A 220 -11.87 -1.94 -28.10
N LEU A 221 -10.57 -2.14 -28.31
CA LEU A 221 -9.83 -3.23 -27.64
C LEU A 221 -9.79 -3.01 -26.13
N PHE A 222 -9.69 -1.76 -25.69
CA PHE A 222 -9.80 -1.41 -24.27
C PHE A 222 -11.18 -1.72 -23.70
N VAL A 223 -12.26 -1.35 -24.41
CA VAL A 223 -13.64 -1.63 -23.97
C VAL A 223 -13.88 -3.14 -23.87
N ILE A 224 -13.44 -3.92 -24.86
CA ILE A 224 -13.54 -5.38 -24.85
C ILE A 224 -12.76 -5.97 -23.66
N LEU A 225 -11.53 -5.53 -23.45
CA LEU A 225 -10.71 -5.98 -22.31
C LEU A 225 -11.37 -5.62 -20.96
N ALA A 226 -11.92 -4.42 -20.83
CA ALA A 226 -12.60 -3.99 -19.61
C ALA A 226 -13.83 -4.87 -19.31
N ALA A 227 -14.66 -5.16 -20.32
CA ALA A 227 -15.79 -6.07 -20.17
C ALA A 227 -15.35 -7.49 -19.82
N ALA A 228 -14.36 -8.03 -20.54
CA ALA A 228 -13.80 -9.35 -20.29
C ALA A 228 -13.18 -9.45 -18.88
N TYR A 229 -12.49 -8.41 -18.42
CA TYR A 229 -11.95 -8.32 -17.07
C TYR A 229 -13.06 -8.38 -16.02
N ILE A 230 -14.08 -7.53 -16.12
CA ILE A 230 -15.18 -7.48 -15.14
C ILE A 230 -15.89 -8.84 -15.06
N ILE A 231 -16.18 -9.45 -16.22
CA ILE A 231 -16.84 -10.77 -16.28
C ILE A 231 -15.95 -11.84 -15.65
N SER A 232 -14.68 -11.92 -16.08
CA SER A 232 -13.74 -12.94 -15.58
C SER A 232 -13.50 -12.80 -14.07
N PHE A 233 -13.33 -11.56 -13.60
CA PHE A 233 -13.11 -11.26 -12.19
C PHE A 233 -14.35 -11.58 -11.33
N ALA A 234 -15.55 -11.35 -11.86
CA ALA A 234 -16.79 -11.77 -11.20
C ALA A 234 -16.89 -13.31 -11.08
N PHE A 235 -16.52 -14.05 -12.12
CA PHE A 235 -16.47 -15.52 -12.05
C PHE A 235 -15.40 -16.04 -11.09
N PHE A 236 -14.22 -15.42 -11.05
CA PHE A 236 -13.18 -15.73 -10.07
C PHE A 236 -13.67 -15.48 -8.65
N SER A 237 -14.33 -14.33 -8.40
CA SER A 237 -14.88 -14.01 -7.08
C SER A 237 -15.98 -14.99 -6.69
N ARG A 238 -16.83 -15.37 -7.65
CA ARG A 238 -17.84 -16.40 -7.46
C ARG A 238 -17.22 -17.73 -7.03
N ALA A 239 -16.16 -18.17 -7.71
CA ALA A 239 -15.44 -19.40 -7.38
C ALA A 239 -14.76 -19.31 -6.00
N GLN A 240 -14.13 -18.17 -5.70
CA GLN A 240 -13.44 -17.94 -4.42
C GLN A 240 -14.41 -17.95 -3.24
N SER A 241 -15.59 -17.32 -3.32
CA SER A 241 -16.36 -17.00 -2.12
C SER A 241 -17.84 -17.38 -2.15
N PHE A 242 -18.44 -17.63 -3.31
CA PHE A 242 -19.90 -17.74 -3.43
C PHE A 242 -20.43 -19.10 -3.90
N ILE A 243 -19.56 -20.06 -4.24
CA ILE A 243 -19.97 -21.45 -4.53
C ILE A 243 -20.10 -22.26 -3.23
N THR A 244 -19.16 -22.09 -2.30
CA THR A 244 -19.20 -22.75 -0.99
C THR A 244 -20.23 -22.06 -0.08
N PRO A 245 -20.99 -22.80 0.76
CA PRO A 245 -21.96 -22.18 1.66
C PRO A 245 -21.32 -21.19 2.63
N ALA A 246 -21.91 -19.99 2.78
CA ALA A 246 -21.38 -18.91 3.59
C ALA A 246 -21.06 -19.32 5.04
N GLN A 247 -21.91 -20.15 5.65
CA GLN A 247 -21.77 -20.62 7.02
C GLN A 247 -20.59 -21.59 7.23
N SER A 248 -20.04 -22.16 6.17
CA SER A 248 -18.88 -23.06 6.28
C SER A 248 -17.56 -22.30 6.39
N PHE A 249 -17.52 -21.01 6.03
CA PHE A 249 -16.30 -20.24 6.11
C PHE A 249 -15.95 -19.91 7.55
N ILE A 250 -14.76 -20.35 7.97
CA ILE A 250 -14.22 -20.05 9.29
C ILE A 250 -12.91 -19.30 9.17
N GLY A 251 -12.57 -18.53 10.21
CA GLY A 251 -11.30 -17.83 10.31
C GLY A 251 -10.20 -18.76 10.82
N CYS A 252 -8.94 -18.36 10.62
CA CYS A 252 -7.81 -19.14 11.15
C CYS A 252 -7.78 -19.22 12.69
N THR A 253 -8.51 -18.36 13.40
CA THR A 253 -8.65 -18.35 14.87
C THR A 253 -9.96 -18.95 15.36
N SER A 254 -10.75 -19.59 14.48
CA SER A 254 -12.02 -20.20 14.88
C SER A 254 -11.78 -21.44 15.77
N THR A 255 -12.51 -21.49 16.88
CA THR A 255 -12.47 -22.54 17.91
C THR A 255 -13.88 -22.88 18.38
N TYR A 256 -14.05 -24.02 19.06
CA TYR A 256 -15.29 -24.40 19.76
C TYR A 256 -15.31 -23.99 21.23
N TRP A 257 -14.16 -23.57 21.77
CA TRP A 257 -14.04 -23.14 23.15
C TRP A 257 -13.36 -21.78 23.24
N LEU A 258 -13.99 -20.87 23.98
CA LEU A 258 -13.59 -19.48 24.12
C LEU A 258 -12.58 -19.28 25.25
N ALA A 259 -12.07 -18.06 25.34
CA ALA A 259 -11.07 -17.70 26.33
C ALA A 259 -11.57 -17.68 27.77
N ASN A 260 -10.78 -18.22 28.71
CA ASN A 260 -11.02 -18.12 30.16
C ASN A 260 -12.44 -18.58 30.54
N ASN A 261 -13.26 -17.69 31.09
CA ASN A 261 -14.64 -17.94 31.47
C ASN A 261 -15.67 -17.65 30.34
N GLY A 262 -15.22 -17.44 29.10
CA GLY A 262 -16.07 -17.08 27.96
C GLY A 262 -17.11 -18.15 27.58
N CYS A 263 -16.88 -19.41 27.96
CA CYS A 263 -17.87 -20.49 27.79
C CYS A 263 -18.87 -20.60 28.95
N GLY A 264 -18.75 -19.74 29.98
CA GLY A 264 -19.56 -19.78 31.19
C GLY A 264 -19.29 -21.00 32.07
N GLN A 265 -20.07 -21.10 33.15
CA GLN A 265 -19.97 -22.21 34.11
C GLN A 265 -20.30 -23.54 33.43
N ASP A 266 -19.45 -24.53 33.65
CA ASP A 266 -19.47 -25.87 33.02
C ASP A 266 -19.49 -25.86 31.49
N GLY A 267 -19.10 -24.74 30.86
CA GLY A 267 -19.03 -24.60 29.41
C GLY A 267 -20.38 -24.42 28.72
N GLN A 268 -21.45 -24.14 29.46
CA GLN A 268 -22.83 -24.11 28.94
C GLN A 268 -23.03 -23.21 27.70
N ALA A 269 -22.22 -22.14 27.54
CA ALA A 269 -22.30 -21.25 26.39
C ALA A 269 -21.57 -21.75 25.13
N CYS A 270 -20.75 -22.80 25.25
CA CYS A 270 -19.97 -23.40 24.15
C CYS A 270 -20.49 -24.79 23.73
N GLY A 271 -21.70 -25.16 24.19
CA GLY A 271 -22.39 -26.35 23.70
C GLY A 271 -22.98 -26.16 22.29
N PRO A 272 -23.40 -27.25 21.62
CA PRO A 272 -23.37 -28.64 22.05
C PRO A 272 -21.95 -29.25 22.05
N PHE A 273 -21.71 -30.26 22.88
CA PHE A 273 -20.37 -30.84 23.08
C PHE A 273 -20.07 -32.07 22.22
N ASP A 274 -21.10 -32.79 21.76
CA ASP A 274 -20.95 -34.07 21.06
C ASP A 274 -21.94 -34.23 19.90
N ASN A 275 -21.66 -35.24 19.06
CA ASN A 275 -22.56 -35.78 18.04
C ASN A 275 -23.09 -34.79 16.99
N SER A 276 -22.43 -33.64 16.83
CA SER A 276 -22.60 -32.72 15.71
C SER A 276 -21.39 -32.78 14.78
N SER A 277 -21.66 -32.76 13.47
CA SER A 277 -20.63 -32.54 12.45
C SER A 277 -20.78 -31.17 11.83
N PHE A 278 -19.66 -30.60 11.40
CA PHE A 278 -19.61 -29.29 10.76
C PHE A 278 -18.65 -29.35 9.58
N ASP A 279 -19.18 -28.99 8.42
CA ASP A 279 -18.37 -28.78 7.22
C ASP A 279 -17.80 -27.37 7.25
N PHE A 280 -16.48 -27.28 7.11
CA PHE A 280 -15.76 -26.01 7.19
C PHE A 280 -14.90 -25.78 5.96
N ARG A 281 -14.65 -24.50 5.68
CA ARG A 281 -13.67 -24.01 4.73
C ARG A 281 -12.70 -23.06 5.41
N CYS A 282 -11.42 -23.36 5.27
CA CYS A 282 -10.33 -22.55 5.79
C CYS A 282 -9.62 -21.78 4.66
N PRO A 283 -9.21 -20.53 4.90
CA PRO A 283 -8.34 -19.80 3.99
C PRO A 283 -6.92 -20.39 4.01
N ALA A 284 -6.11 -20.01 3.02
CA ALA A 284 -4.68 -20.32 3.01
C ALA A 284 -3.92 -19.57 4.12
N GLN A 285 -2.70 -20.04 4.40
CA GLN A 285 -1.69 -19.43 5.26
C GLN A 285 -2.09 -19.35 6.75
N CYS A 286 -3.03 -20.19 7.21
CA CYS A 286 -3.42 -20.23 8.62
C CYS A 286 -2.32 -20.71 9.57
N GLU A 287 -1.25 -21.34 9.09
CA GLU A 287 -0.05 -21.64 9.90
C GLU A 287 0.59 -20.36 10.49
N ASN A 288 0.49 -19.23 9.79
CA ASN A 288 1.09 -17.96 10.21
C ASN A 288 0.24 -17.19 11.23
N VAL A 289 -0.97 -17.67 11.55
CA VAL A 289 -1.86 -17.00 12.49
C VAL A 289 -1.58 -17.50 13.91
N ILE A 290 -1.01 -16.60 14.71
CA ILE A 290 -0.46 -16.92 16.02
C ILE A 290 -1.15 -16.15 17.14
N LEU A 291 -1.14 -16.72 18.35
CA LEU A 291 -1.51 -16.02 19.58
C LEU A 291 -0.58 -14.82 19.80
N GLN A 292 -1.16 -13.62 19.79
CA GLN A 292 -0.41 -12.37 19.98
C GLN A 292 -0.12 -12.10 21.46
N ASN A 293 -0.97 -12.63 22.35
CA ASN A 293 -0.83 -12.54 23.80
C ASN A 293 -0.64 -13.96 24.38
N PRO A 294 0.01 -14.10 25.56
CA PRO A 294 0.16 -15.38 26.23
C PRO A 294 -1.18 -16.01 26.59
N ARG A 295 -1.26 -17.33 26.42
CA ARG A 295 -2.45 -18.13 26.71
C ARG A 295 -2.06 -19.30 27.59
N THR A 296 -2.69 -19.45 28.75
CA THR A 296 -2.45 -20.60 29.63
C THR A 296 -3.40 -21.76 29.30
N VAL A 297 -2.80 -22.94 29.06
CA VAL A 297 -3.44 -24.24 28.82
C VAL A 297 -2.93 -25.22 29.87
N GLY A 298 -3.80 -25.63 30.80
CA GLY A 298 -3.37 -26.37 31.99
C GLY A 298 -2.35 -25.55 32.79
N ASN A 299 -1.13 -26.06 32.91
CA ASN A 299 0.00 -25.39 33.58
C ASN A 299 1.05 -24.81 32.61
N GLU A 300 0.82 -24.85 31.30
CA GLU A 300 1.73 -24.31 30.30
C GLU A 300 1.20 -23.00 29.70
N GLN A 301 2.10 -22.06 29.41
CA GLN A 301 1.75 -20.80 28.76
C GLN A 301 2.36 -20.73 27.36
N ILE A 302 1.52 -20.49 26.36
CA ILE A 302 1.92 -20.41 24.94
C ILE A 302 1.69 -19.00 24.40
N ALA A 303 2.65 -18.50 23.62
CA ALA A 303 2.57 -17.24 22.90
C ALA A 303 3.32 -17.34 21.56
N PHE A 304 2.95 -16.50 20.59
CA PHE A 304 3.60 -16.37 19.27
C PHE A 304 3.63 -17.66 18.43
N LYS A 305 2.71 -18.58 18.70
CA LYS A 305 2.45 -19.79 17.89
C LYS A 305 0.94 -19.99 17.73
N PRO A 306 0.47 -20.78 16.75
CA PRO A 306 -0.94 -21.17 16.67
C PRO A 306 -1.35 -21.97 17.92
N LEU A 307 -2.59 -21.81 18.38
CA LEU A 307 -3.11 -22.56 19.53
C LEU A 307 -3.52 -23.97 19.07
N LEU A 308 -2.74 -24.98 19.46
CA LEU A 308 -2.99 -26.39 19.14
C LEU A 308 -2.81 -27.25 20.39
N VAL A 309 -3.80 -28.09 20.70
CA VAL A 309 -3.76 -29.01 21.85
C VAL A 309 -4.28 -30.38 21.42
N GLY A 310 -3.46 -31.42 21.59
CA GLY A 310 -3.77 -32.80 21.21
C GLY A 310 -3.38 -33.21 19.79
N GLY A 311 -4.06 -34.22 19.24
CA GLY A 311 -3.83 -34.78 17.91
C GLY A 311 -2.82 -35.95 17.87
N GLY A 312 -2.19 -36.30 19.00
CA GLY A 312 -1.17 -37.34 19.07
C GLY A 312 -1.70 -38.77 19.16
N ASP A 313 -2.97 -38.95 19.52
CA ASP A 313 -3.65 -40.25 19.60
C ASP A 313 -4.00 -40.83 18.22
N ASP A 314 -4.36 -42.12 18.19
CA ASP A 314 -4.67 -42.86 16.96
C ASP A 314 -5.79 -42.21 16.13
N ASN A 315 -6.75 -41.56 16.80
CA ASN A 315 -7.89 -40.91 16.17
C ASN A 315 -7.70 -39.41 15.89
N ARG A 316 -6.51 -38.86 16.15
CA ARG A 316 -6.19 -37.42 15.95
C ARG A 316 -7.21 -36.49 16.62
N THR A 317 -7.43 -36.70 17.92
CA THR A 317 -8.37 -35.95 18.75
C THR A 317 -7.75 -34.63 19.22
N TYR A 318 -8.37 -33.52 18.83
CA TYR A 318 -7.98 -32.17 19.23
C TYR A 318 -8.91 -31.60 20.30
N ARG A 319 -8.38 -30.76 21.19
CA ARG A 319 -9.16 -30.04 22.20
C ARG A 319 -9.97 -28.91 21.58
N GLY A 320 -11.16 -28.60 22.08
CA GLY A 320 -12.08 -27.64 21.45
C GLY A 320 -11.59 -26.18 21.35
N ASP A 321 -10.58 -25.75 22.09
CA ASP A 321 -9.96 -24.42 21.94
C ASP A 321 -8.83 -24.38 20.90
N THR A 322 -8.53 -25.51 20.25
CA THR A 322 -7.58 -25.58 19.16
C THR A 322 -8.07 -24.80 17.94
N PHE A 323 -7.19 -24.02 17.30
CA PHE A 323 -7.45 -23.36 16.03
C PHE A 323 -7.74 -24.40 14.94
N ILE A 324 -9.00 -24.47 14.49
CA ILE A 324 -9.50 -25.54 13.62
C ILE A 324 -8.67 -25.65 12.32
N CYS A 325 -8.39 -24.52 11.67
CA CYS A 325 -7.64 -24.50 10.41
C CYS A 325 -6.18 -24.93 10.58
N ALA A 326 -5.52 -24.52 11.67
CA ALA A 326 -4.16 -24.96 11.97
C ALA A 326 -4.11 -26.46 12.26
N ALA A 327 -5.09 -26.99 13.01
CA ALA A 327 -5.20 -28.43 13.25
C ALA A 327 -5.48 -29.22 11.98
N ALA A 328 -6.30 -28.70 11.07
CA ALA A 328 -6.57 -29.31 9.77
C ALA A 328 -5.30 -29.39 8.90
N ILE A 329 -4.45 -28.37 8.93
CA ILE A 329 -3.12 -28.39 8.30
C ILE A 329 -2.22 -29.43 8.98
N GLN A 330 -2.12 -29.41 10.32
CA GLN A 330 -1.29 -30.36 11.08
C GLN A 330 -1.69 -31.81 10.80
N ALA A 331 -3.00 -32.08 10.73
CA ALA A 331 -3.58 -33.38 10.42
C ALA A 331 -3.47 -33.78 8.92
N GLY A 332 -3.08 -32.88 8.04
CA GLY A 332 -2.99 -33.13 6.59
C GLY A 332 -4.34 -33.17 5.87
N VAL A 333 -5.39 -32.59 6.46
CA VAL A 333 -6.75 -32.52 5.88
C VAL A 333 -6.82 -31.43 4.81
N ILE A 334 -6.09 -30.34 4.99
CA ILE A 334 -6.02 -29.21 4.06
C ILE A 334 -4.57 -28.78 3.84
N SER A 335 -4.32 -28.00 2.78
CA SER A 335 -3.01 -27.43 2.48
C SER A 335 -2.84 -26.06 3.13
N ASN A 336 -1.64 -25.72 3.59
CA ASN A 336 -1.35 -24.36 4.03
C ASN A 336 -1.34 -23.37 2.85
N ASP A 337 -0.89 -23.78 1.66
CA ASP A 337 -0.73 -22.87 0.52
C ASP A 337 -2.06 -22.52 -0.16
N LYS A 338 -3.03 -23.44 -0.11
CA LYS A 338 -4.33 -23.30 -0.77
C LYS A 338 -5.53 -23.30 0.18
N GLY A 339 -5.31 -23.48 1.48
CA GLY A 339 -6.42 -23.75 2.39
C GLY A 339 -7.13 -25.05 2.01
N GLY A 340 -8.44 -25.08 2.21
CA GLY A 340 -9.26 -26.22 1.79
C GLY A 340 -10.53 -26.36 2.62
N CYS A 341 -11.28 -27.43 2.35
CA CYS A 341 -12.43 -27.82 3.15
C CYS A 341 -12.19 -29.13 3.86
N GLY A 342 -12.84 -29.27 5.01
CA GLY A 342 -12.89 -30.51 5.75
C GLY A 342 -14.24 -30.65 6.44
N THR A 343 -14.44 -31.82 7.03
CA THR A 343 -15.56 -32.06 7.95
C THR A 343 -14.97 -32.41 9.29
N LEU A 344 -15.40 -31.71 10.32
CA LEU A 344 -15.05 -32.04 11.70
C LEU A 344 -16.26 -32.67 12.39
N GLN A 345 -15.99 -33.57 13.33
CA GLN A 345 -16.99 -34.20 14.18
C GLN A 345 -16.62 -33.93 15.64
N LEU A 346 -17.58 -33.43 16.42
CA LEU A 346 -17.41 -33.30 17.87
C LEU A 346 -17.46 -34.68 18.53
N ALA A 347 -16.47 -34.96 19.37
CA ALA A 347 -16.28 -36.23 20.08
C ALA A 347 -16.59 -36.13 21.58
N GLY A 348 -17.12 -34.98 22.05
CA GLY A 348 -17.49 -34.80 23.46
C GLY A 348 -16.30 -34.76 24.39
N ASN A 349 -16.55 -35.22 25.61
CA ASN A 349 -15.58 -35.26 26.69
C ASN A 349 -14.41 -36.20 26.33
N PHE A 350 -13.18 -35.71 26.46
CA PHE A 350 -11.96 -36.47 26.22
C PHE A 350 -10.94 -36.21 27.32
N THR A 351 -10.14 -37.22 27.63
CA THR A 351 -9.09 -37.16 28.66
C THR A 351 -7.77 -37.52 28.02
N ASP A 352 -6.71 -36.82 28.44
CA ASP A 352 -5.33 -37.08 28.01
C ASP A 352 -5.07 -36.78 26.52
N PHE A 353 -4.98 -35.49 26.20
CA PHE A 353 -4.61 -35.04 24.85
C PHE A 353 -3.09 -35.17 24.66
N ILE A 354 -2.68 -36.06 23.77
CA ILE A 354 -1.27 -36.33 23.48
C ILE A 354 -0.73 -35.28 22.49
N PRO A 355 0.45 -34.66 22.75
CA PRO A 355 1.05 -33.70 21.82
C PRO A 355 1.46 -34.37 20.52
N PHE A 356 1.43 -33.61 19.43
CA PHE A 356 1.72 -34.08 18.08
C PHE A 356 2.54 -33.04 17.32
N THR A 357 3.41 -33.48 16.42
CA THR A 357 4.13 -32.60 15.50
C THR A 357 4.06 -33.15 14.09
N SER A 358 3.57 -32.33 13.17
CA SER A 358 3.45 -32.68 11.76
C SER A 358 3.22 -31.40 10.93
N HIS A 359 3.60 -31.43 9.64
CA HIS A 359 3.43 -30.30 8.72
C HIS A 359 3.94 -28.95 9.28
N GLY A 360 5.06 -28.94 10.01
CA GLY A 360 5.64 -27.73 10.61
C GLY A 360 4.95 -27.22 11.89
N LEU A 361 3.86 -27.85 12.32
CA LEU A 361 3.06 -27.45 13.47
C LEU A 361 3.24 -28.42 14.65
N THR A 362 3.40 -27.88 15.86
CA THR A 362 3.50 -28.62 17.12
C THR A 362 2.35 -28.25 18.04
N SER A 363 1.66 -29.25 18.59
CA SER A 363 0.60 -29.09 19.57
C SER A 363 1.07 -29.39 20.99
N LEU A 364 0.38 -28.81 21.97
CA LEU A 364 0.58 -29.07 23.39
C LEU A 364 -0.13 -30.35 23.84
N GLY A 365 0.39 -30.95 24.91
CA GLY A 365 -0.31 -31.98 25.65
C GLY A 365 -1.28 -31.38 26.66
N PHE A 366 -2.31 -32.14 27.04
CA PHE A 366 -3.21 -31.77 28.13
C PHE A 366 -3.62 -33.03 28.89
N PRO A 367 -2.90 -33.40 29.97
CA PRO A 367 -3.01 -34.71 30.62
C PRO A 367 -4.21 -34.82 31.57
N THR A 368 -5.30 -34.13 31.28
CA THR A 368 -6.53 -34.14 32.09
C THR A 368 -7.76 -34.10 31.19
N ILE A 369 -8.93 -33.92 31.80
CA ILE A 369 -10.24 -34.00 31.17
C ILE A 369 -10.68 -32.66 30.57
N PHE A 370 -11.28 -32.69 29.38
CA PHE A 370 -11.85 -31.50 28.76
C PHE A 370 -13.20 -31.82 28.09
N PRO A 371 -14.24 -30.98 28.27
CA PRO A 371 -15.62 -31.32 27.92
C PRO A 371 -15.90 -31.42 26.42
N ILE A 372 -15.07 -30.80 25.57
CA ILE A 372 -15.25 -30.78 24.12
C ILE A 372 -13.96 -31.10 23.38
N SER A 373 -14.05 -32.07 22.49
CA SER A 373 -12.98 -32.46 21.58
C SER A 373 -13.55 -32.64 20.18
N PHE A 374 -12.69 -32.60 19.17
CA PHE A 374 -13.09 -32.84 17.80
C PHE A 374 -12.06 -33.67 17.03
N ARG A 375 -12.54 -34.30 15.97
CA ARG A 375 -11.75 -35.11 15.03
C ARG A 375 -12.14 -34.72 13.60
N PHE A 376 -11.23 -34.94 12.67
CA PHE A 376 -11.52 -34.74 11.25
C PHE A 376 -12.00 -36.04 10.59
N LEU A 377 -13.01 -35.94 9.74
CA LEU A 377 -13.46 -37.03 8.89
C LEU A 377 -12.69 -37.04 7.57
N GLN A 378 -12.61 -38.22 6.92
CA GLN A 378 -11.81 -38.41 5.71
C GLN A 378 -12.41 -37.76 4.45
N SER A 379 -13.69 -37.39 4.46
CA SER A 379 -14.39 -36.83 3.30
C SER A 379 -15.19 -35.59 3.70
N SER A 380 -15.18 -34.58 2.84
CA SER A 380 -16.04 -33.40 2.94
C SER A 380 -17.11 -33.38 1.85
N HIS A 381 -18.29 -32.86 2.16
CA HIS A 381 -19.34 -32.61 1.18
C HIS A 381 -19.12 -31.32 0.38
N LEU A 382 -18.15 -30.50 0.77
CA LEU A 382 -17.84 -29.23 0.14
C LEU A 382 -16.93 -29.41 -1.08
N SER A 383 -17.06 -28.47 -2.02
CA SER A 383 -16.20 -28.37 -3.21
C SER A 383 -15.81 -26.92 -3.45
N HIS A 384 -14.81 -26.71 -4.33
CA HIS A 384 -14.30 -25.39 -4.70
C HIS A 384 -13.77 -24.61 -3.48
N CYS A 385 -12.92 -25.28 -2.70
CA CYS A 385 -12.47 -24.79 -1.42
C CYS A 385 -11.08 -24.13 -1.45
N ASP A 386 -10.38 -24.26 -2.57
CA ASP A 386 -9.07 -23.66 -2.76
C ASP A 386 -9.16 -22.14 -2.65
N ASP A 387 -8.15 -21.57 -2.01
CA ASP A 387 -7.95 -20.13 -1.90
C ASP A 387 -7.27 -19.63 -3.18
N LEU A 388 -8.07 -18.97 -4.02
CA LEU A 388 -7.69 -18.47 -5.35
C LEU A 388 -7.11 -17.05 -5.33
N ARG A 389 -6.71 -16.54 -4.15
CA ARG A 389 -6.20 -15.16 -4.02
C ARG A 389 -4.95 -14.91 -4.86
N ASP A 390 -4.06 -15.89 -4.95
CA ASP A 390 -2.79 -15.77 -5.67
C ASP A 390 -3.03 -15.85 -7.19
N GLU A 391 -3.94 -16.71 -7.64
CA GLU A 391 -4.38 -16.78 -9.03
C GLU A 391 -5.04 -15.46 -9.47
N ALA A 392 -5.89 -14.88 -8.61
CA ALA A 392 -6.50 -13.58 -8.86
C ALA A 392 -5.45 -12.46 -8.94
N LEU A 393 -4.39 -12.54 -8.13
CA LEU A 393 -3.28 -11.59 -8.18
C LEU A 393 -2.50 -11.72 -9.50
N VAL A 394 -2.17 -12.94 -9.92
CA VAL A 394 -1.49 -13.19 -11.22
C VAL A 394 -2.35 -12.66 -12.37
N PHE A 395 -3.66 -12.92 -12.37
CA PHE A 395 -4.59 -12.37 -13.35
C PHE A 395 -4.53 -10.84 -13.41
N ASN A 396 -4.57 -10.18 -12.25
CA ASN A 396 -4.48 -8.73 -12.15
C ASN A 396 -3.12 -8.19 -12.64
N VAL A 397 -2.01 -8.86 -12.34
CA VAL A 397 -0.68 -8.49 -12.84
C VAL A 397 -0.61 -8.60 -14.37
N LEU A 398 -1.19 -9.63 -14.97
CA LEU A 398 -1.22 -9.80 -16.43
C LEU A 398 -2.07 -8.73 -17.12
N VAL A 399 -3.27 -8.45 -16.59
CA VAL A 399 -4.18 -7.43 -17.13
C VAL A 399 -3.54 -6.04 -17.01
N THR A 400 -2.96 -5.72 -15.85
CA THR A 400 -2.29 -4.44 -15.66
C THR A 400 -1.06 -4.32 -16.55
N SER A 401 -0.21 -5.35 -16.66
CA SER A 401 0.91 -5.35 -17.62
C SER A 401 0.44 -5.09 -19.06
N SER A 402 -0.69 -5.67 -19.46
CA SER A 402 -1.29 -5.44 -20.78
C SER A 402 -1.74 -3.97 -20.96
N LEU A 403 -2.29 -3.34 -19.93
CA LEU A 403 -2.63 -1.90 -19.96
C LEU A 403 -1.39 -1.02 -20.18
N PHE A 404 -0.26 -1.36 -19.55
CA PHE A 404 1.00 -0.59 -19.64
C PHE A 404 1.77 -0.81 -20.94
N ILE A 405 1.80 -2.05 -21.44
CA ILE A 405 2.68 -2.42 -22.56
C ILE A 405 1.92 -2.37 -23.90
N LEU A 406 0.69 -2.86 -23.92
CA LEU A 406 -0.10 -3.04 -25.14
C LEU A 406 -1.06 -1.87 -25.37
N LEU A 407 -2.05 -1.70 -24.48
CA LEU A 407 -3.19 -0.80 -24.72
C LEU A 407 -2.83 0.68 -24.52
N ARG A 408 -1.96 0.99 -23.55
CA ARG A 408 -1.43 2.34 -23.26
C ARG A 408 -2.50 3.44 -23.34
N PRO A 409 -3.62 3.32 -22.60
CA PRO A 409 -4.62 4.36 -22.57
C PRO A 409 -4.06 5.64 -21.94
N LYS A 410 -4.77 6.77 -22.07
CA LYS A 410 -4.37 8.04 -21.44
C LYS A 410 -4.09 7.83 -19.96
N SER A 411 -3.09 8.52 -19.40
CA SER A 411 -2.63 8.32 -18.01
C SER A 411 -3.75 8.40 -16.97
N ILE A 412 -4.77 9.24 -17.20
CA ILE A 412 -5.94 9.33 -16.33
C ILE A 412 -6.77 8.03 -16.32
N VAL A 413 -6.94 7.37 -17.47
CA VAL A 413 -7.67 6.10 -17.60
C VAL A 413 -6.89 4.97 -16.94
N LEU A 414 -5.59 4.90 -17.21
CA LEU A 414 -4.67 3.95 -16.61
C LEU A 414 -4.70 4.00 -15.07
N TYR A 415 -4.69 5.21 -14.54
CA TYR A 415 -4.79 5.47 -13.11
C TYR A 415 -6.11 4.91 -12.53
N TRP A 416 -7.26 5.20 -13.14
CA TRP A 416 -8.55 4.67 -12.68
C TRP A 416 -8.68 3.16 -12.83
N CYS A 417 -8.08 2.57 -13.88
CA CYS A 417 -8.01 1.12 -14.00
C CYS A 417 -7.31 0.49 -12.80
N LEU A 418 -6.22 1.08 -12.32
CA LEU A 418 -5.49 0.52 -11.19
C LEU A 418 -6.19 0.72 -9.86
N VAL A 419 -6.82 1.88 -9.65
CA VAL A 419 -7.68 2.09 -8.49
C VAL A 419 -8.80 1.05 -8.47
N GLY A 420 -9.47 0.84 -9.60
CA GLY A 420 -10.52 -0.17 -9.72
C GLY A 420 -10.02 -1.59 -9.49
N ILE A 421 -9.00 -2.03 -10.23
CA ILE A 421 -8.42 -3.38 -10.11
C ILE A 421 -7.91 -3.61 -8.68
N GLY A 422 -7.17 -2.65 -8.12
CA GLY A 422 -6.60 -2.73 -6.78
C GLY A 422 -7.67 -2.79 -5.69
N PHE A 423 -8.65 -1.88 -5.70
CA PHE A 423 -9.74 -1.86 -4.73
C PHE A 423 -10.51 -3.19 -4.73
N TRP A 424 -10.94 -3.65 -5.91
CA TRP A 424 -11.73 -4.87 -6.03
C TRP A 424 -10.91 -6.13 -5.72
N HIS A 425 -9.59 -6.12 -5.92
CA HIS A 425 -8.71 -7.20 -5.47
C HIS A 425 -8.66 -7.30 -3.93
N VAL A 426 -8.55 -6.17 -3.23
CA VAL A 426 -8.58 -6.18 -1.76
C VAL A 426 -9.94 -6.64 -1.25
N ALA A 427 -11.01 -6.02 -1.74
CA ALA A 427 -12.37 -6.25 -1.26
C ALA A 427 -12.87 -7.69 -1.49
N LEU A 428 -12.39 -8.39 -2.52
CA LEU A 428 -12.90 -9.72 -2.87
C LEU A 428 -11.92 -10.89 -2.60
N PHE A 429 -10.60 -10.64 -2.55
CA PHE A 429 -9.61 -11.71 -2.47
C PHE A 429 -8.58 -11.53 -1.36
N SER A 430 -7.90 -10.37 -1.31
CA SER A 430 -6.75 -10.23 -0.40
C SER A 430 -7.18 -10.13 1.06
N GLN A 431 -8.13 -9.25 1.37
CA GLN A 431 -8.64 -9.01 2.73
C GLN A 431 -10.13 -8.63 2.65
N PRO A 432 -11.01 -9.59 2.31
CA PRO A 432 -12.43 -9.31 2.21
C PRO A 432 -13.07 -9.00 3.56
N GLN A 433 -14.09 -8.14 3.57
CA GLN A 433 -14.84 -7.76 4.77
C GLN A 433 -15.82 -8.85 5.23
N GLY A 434 -15.25 -9.97 5.66
CA GLY A 434 -15.95 -11.18 6.05
C GLY A 434 -16.11 -12.18 4.90
N PRO A 435 -16.30 -13.47 5.23
CA PRO A 435 -16.64 -14.48 4.25
C PRO A 435 -18.16 -14.79 4.24
N PRO A 436 -18.83 -14.78 3.07
CA PRO A 436 -18.35 -14.24 1.81
C PRO A 436 -18.21 -12.70 1.89
N PRO A 437 -17.43 -12.08 0.98
CA PRO A 437 -17.25 -10.63 0.94
C PRO A 437 -18.59 -9.89 0.88
N LYS A 438 -18.78 -8.92 1.77
CA LYS A 438 -19.98 -8.06 1.82
C LYS A 438 -19.98 -7.07 0.66
N LEU A 439 -20.60 -7.46 -0.45
CA LEU A 439 -20.61 -6.68 -1.69
C LEU A 439 -21.30 -5.32 -1.50
N ASP A 440 -22.35 -5.23 -0.71
CA ASP A 440 -23.05 -3.98 -0.38
C ASP A 440 -22.11 -2.95 0.25
N ILE A 441 -21.28 -3.37 1.21
CA ILE A 441 -20.28 -2.50 1.84
C ILE A 441 -19.17 -2.14 0.84
N ALA A 442 -18.68 -3.11 0.07
CA ALA A 442 -17.66 -2.87 -0.96
C ALA A 442 -18.14 -1.85 -2.02
N PHE A 443 -19.38 -1.97 -2.52
CA PHE A 443 -19.96 -0.99 -3.45
C PHE A 443 -20.20 0.37 -2.79
N GLY A 444 -20.64 0.40 -1.52
CA GLY A 444 -20.84 1.63 -0.76
C GLY A 444 -19.54 2.39 -0.49
N THR A 445 -18.42 1.69 -0.32
CA THR A 445 -17.09 2.27 -0.07
C THR A 445 -16.31 2.64 -1.34
N PHE A 446 -16.63 2.01 -2.47
CA PHE A 446 -15.92 2.24 -3.72
C PHE A 446 -16.01 3.70 -4.21
N LEU A 447 -17.19 4.32 -4.15
CA LEU A 447 -17.36 5.71 -4.60
C LEU A 447 -16.55 6.71 -3.74
N PRO A 448 -16.61 6.68 -2.38
CA PRO A 448 -15.71 7.45 -1.52
C PRO A 448 -14.22 7.25 -1.82
N VAL A 449 -13.81 6.02 -2.11
CA VAL A 449 -12.43 5.70 -2.49
C VAL A 449 -12.05 6.37 -3.81
N LEU A 450 -12.92 6.34 -4.83
CA LEU A 450 -12.66 7.02 -6.10
C LEU A 450 -12.41 8.52 -5.90
N PHE A 451 -13.17 9.20 -5.06
CA PHE A 451 -12.94 10.63 -4.76
C PHE A 451 -11.58 10.92 -4.11
N SER A 452 -10.99 9.95 -3.40
CA SER A 452 -9.82 10.16 -2.54
C SER A 452 -8.48 9.89 -3.22
N CYS A 453 -8.45 9.14 -4.32
CA CYS A 453 -7.22 8.43 -4.71
C CYS A 453 -6.22 9.18 -5.60
N LEU A 454 -6.39 10.48 -5.90
CA LEU A 454 -6.01 11.11 -7.18
C LEU A 454 -4.59 10.92 -7.80
N LEU A 455 -3.58 10.26 -7.21
CA LEU A 455 -2.27 10.06 -7.89
C LEU A 455 -1.40 8.83 -7.47
N TYR A 456 -0.71 8.25 -8.47
CA TYR A 456 0.54 7.43 -8.46
C TYR A 456 0.51 5.90 -8.21
N LEU A 457 1.58 5.21 -8.67
CA LEU A 457 1.45 3.89 -9.30
C LEU A 457 2.57 2.88 -8.99
N SER A 458 3.79 3.29 -8.70
CA SER A 458 4.92 2.35 -8.55
C SER A 458 5.02 1.72 -7.15
N GLY A 459 4.73 2.45 -6.08
CA GLY A 459 4.60 1.85 -4.75
C GLY A 459 3.21 1.22 -4.48
N PHE A 460 2.25 1.45 -5.38
CA PHE A 460 0.84 1.10 -5.22
C PHE A 460 0.61 -0.36 -4.84
N TRP A 461 1.21 -1.28 -5.60
CA TRP A 461 1.06 -2.71 -5.35
C TRP A 461 1.71 -3.16 -4.04
N VAL A 462 2.83 -2.55 -3.67
CA VAL A 462 3.52 -2.84 -2.40
C VAL A 462 2.64 -2.45 -1.21
N GLY A 463 1.92 -1.33 -1.31
CA GLY A 463 0.99 -0.88 -0.27
C GLY A 463 -0.34 -1.64 -0.27
N ILE A 464 -0.89 -1.96 -1.44
CA ILE A 464 -2.15 -2.74 -1.55
C ILE A 464 -2.00 -4.12 -0.92
N LEU A 465 -0.86 -4.76 -1.17
CA LEU A 465 -0.55 -6.10 -0.69
C LEU A 465 0.14 -6.07 0.68
N ASN A 466 -0.28 -5.16 1.57
CA ASN A 466 0.28 -4.99 2.92
C ASN A 466 0.35 -6.32 3.70
N ASN A 467 -0.67 -7.17 3.54
CA ASN A 467 -0.73 -8.52 4.12
C ASN A 467 0.40 -9.46 3.68
N LEU A 468 0.91 -9.27 2.45
CA LEU A 468 2.01 -10.07 1.89
C LEU A 468 3.37 -9.38 2.04
N THR A 469 3.39 -8.07 2.21
CA THR A 469 4.61 -7.25 2.28
C THR A 469 4.98 -6.89 3.71
N PHE A 470 4.22 -6.00 4.36
CA PHE A 470 4.57 -5.42 5.65
C PHE A 470 4.07 -6.24 6.84
N ASP A 471 2.91 -6.92 6.74
CA ASP A 471 2.37 -7.73 7.85
C ASP A 471 3.22 -8.98 8.15
N LYS A 472 4.14 -9.34 7.25
CA LYS A 472 5.13 -10.42 7.48
C LYS A 472 6.32 -9.97 8.31
N LEU A 473 6.49 -8.67 8.54
CA LEU A 473 7.57 -8.16 9.37
C LEU A 473 7.26 -8.44 10.85
N PRO A 474 8.27 -8.75 11.69
CA PRO A 474 8.06 -9.10 13.11
C PRO A 474 7.74 -7.89 14.00
N LEU A 475 6.85 -7.00 13.55
CA LEU A 475 6.42 -5.77 14.21
C LEU A 475 4.92 -5.58 14.01
N SER A 476 4.13 -5.82 15.05
CA SER A 476 2.67 -5.56 15.02
C SER A 476 2.22 -4.47 16.00
N ARG A 477 2.99 -4.24 17.07
CA ARG A 477 2.71 -3.24 18.11
C ARG A 477 4.02 -2.55 18.51
N LEU A 478 3.97 -1.23 18.67
CA LEU A 478 5.12 -0.39 19.08
C LEU A 478 5.21 -0.25 20.61
N THR A 479 4.76 -1.25 21.37
CA THR A 479 4.91 -1.27 22.83
C THR A 479 6.28 -1.84 23.21
N ALA A 480 6.85 -1.35 24.31
CA ALA A 480 8.16 -1.83 24.77
C ALA A 480 8.16 -3.34 25.09
N SER A 481 7.04 -3.86 25.59
CA SER A 481 6.87 -5.29 25.90
C SER A 481 6.85 -6.15 24.63
N ASP A 482 6.14 -5.73 23.58
CA ASP A 482 6.04 -6.51 22.32
C ASP A 482 7.35 -6.51 21.53
N VAL A 483 8.03 -5.37 21.48
CA VAL A 483 9.31 -5.24 20.77
C VAL A 483 10.40 -6.10 21.39
N ASN A 484 10.44 -6.21 22.73
CA ASN A 484 11.44 -7.01 23.44
C ASN A 484 11.14 -8.52 23.41
N LYS A 485 9.87 -8.91 23.28
CA LYS A 485 9.46 -10.33 23.30
C LYS A 485 9.59 -11.02 21.93
N ARG A 486 9.60 -10.28 20.83
CA ARG A 486 9.67 -10.83 19.47
C ARG A 486 11.11 -10.86 18.93
N SER A 487 11.56 -12.04 18.54
CA SER A 487 12.85 -12.21 17.86
C SER A 487 12.88 -11.43 16.54
N GLY A 488 13.84 -10.52 16.38
CA GLY A 488 14.03 -9.72 15.16
C GLY A 488 13.28 -8.39 15.12
N ALA A 489 12.34 -8.13 16.02
CA ALA A 489 11.53 -6.90 16.04
C ALA A 489 12.38 -5.63 16.19
N VAL A 490 13.35 -5.65 17.11
CA VAL A 490 14.28 -4.51 17.33
C VAL A 490 15.06 -4.19 16.06
N THR A 491 15.62 -5.22 15.40
CA THR A 491 16.39 -5.05 14.16
C THR A 491 15.51 -4.47 13.04
N THR A 492 14.30 -5.01 12.85
CA THR A 492 13.35 -4.51 11.86
C THR A 492 12.98 -3.05 12.15
N LEU A 493 12.77 -2.68 13.41
CA LEU A 493 12.41 -1.31 13.81
C LEU A 493 13.52 -0.32 13.46
N VAL A 494 14.77 -0.66 13.79
CA VAL A 494 15.94 0.17 13.48
C VAL A 494 16.08 0.37 11.97
N VAL A 495 15.97 -0.70 11.18
CA VAL A 495 16.07 -0.63 9.70
C VAL A 495 14.97 0.28 9.12
N ILE A 496 13.73 0.11 9.56
CA ILE A 496 12.60 0.94 9.12
C ILE A 496 12.85 2.41 9.47
N LEU A 497 13.30 2.72 10.69
CA LEU A 497 13.57 4.09 11.12
C LEU A 497 14.69 4.74 10.29
N VAL A 498 15.75 4.01 9.96
CA VAL A 498 16.83 4.51 9.09
C VAL A 498 16.29 4.82 7.70
N ILE A 499 15.52 3.92 7.10
CA ILE A 499 14.91 4.13 5.78
C ILE A 499 14.01 5.37 5.82
N ILE A 500 13.06 5.44 6.75
CA ILE A 500 12.15 6.58 6.89
C ILE A 500 12.92 7.89 7.05
N THR A 501 13.99 7.91 7.86
CA THR A 501 14.81 9.11 8.07
C THR A 501 15.45 9.57 6.77
N VAL A 502 16.04 8.67 5.99
CA VAL A 502 16.66 9.01 4.69
C VAL A 502 15.61 9.56 3.71
N LEU A 503 14.44 8.93 3.63
CA LEU A 503 13.33 9.38 2.76
C LEU A 503 12.83 10.77 3.18
N THR A 504 12.66 11.01 4.48
CA THR A 504 12.23 12.29 5.05
C THR A 504 13.25 13.39 4.78
N VAL A 505 14.55 13.13 5.01
CA VAL A 505 15.62 14.10 4.72
C VAL A 505 15.64 14.47 3.23
N ASN A 506 15.51 13.48 2.34
CA ASN A 506 15.43 13.74 0.91
C ASN A 506 14.19 14.59 0.57
N GLN A 507 13.03 14.32 1.16
CA GLN A 507 11.84 15.15 0.88
C GLN A 507 11.94 16.56 1.44
N ILE A 508 12.43 16.75 2.67
CA ILE A 508 12.68 18.09 3.22
C ILE A 508 13.61 18.88 2.27
N ARG A 509 14.64 18.25 1.71
CA ARG A 509 15.53 18.87 0.72
C ARG A 509 14.78 19.29 -0.55
N VAL A 510 13.87 18.46 -1.06
CA VAL A 510 13.04 18.76 -2.23
C VAL A 510 12.07 19.91 -1.95
N ILE A 511 11.33 19.87 -0.84
CA ILE A 511 10.39 20.91 -0.42
C ILE A 511 11.11 22.24 -0.19
N ARG A 512 12.30 22.21 0.42
CA ARG A 512 13.12 23.40 0.63
C ARG A 512 13.52 24.05 -0.70
N LYS A 513 13.87 23.26 -1.72
CA LYS A 513 14.23 23.78 -3.04
C LYS A 513 13.06 24.46 -3.77
N THR A 514 11.81 24.17 -3.41
CA THR A 514 10.63 24.83 -4.01
C THR A 514 10.23 26.10 -3.26
N GLY A 515 10.77 26.34 -2.06
CA GLY A 515 10.41 27.49 -1.21
C GLY A 515 9.16 27.27 -0.34
N TRP A 516 8.49 26.12 -0.44
CA TRP A 516 7.22 25.85 0.24
C TRP A 516 7.37 25.25 1.66
N LEU A 517 8.60 25.02 2.14
CA LEU A 517 8.85 24.32 3.40
C LEU A 517 8.13 24.93 4.62
N PRO A 518 8.15 26.26 4.85
CA PRO A 518 7.45 26.84 5.99
C PRO A 518 5.92 26.63 5.95
N HIS A 519 5.33 26.64 4.75
CA HIS A 519 3.89 26.46 4.56
C HIS A 519 3.44 25.05 4.95
N TYR A 520 4.13 24.02 4.45
CA TYR A 520 3.82 22.63 4.80
C TYR A 520 4.15 22.33 6.27
N ALA A 521 5.27 22.83 6.78
CA ALA A 521 5.63 22.67 8.19
C ALA A 521 4.55 23.23 9.12
N GLY A 522 3.98 24.40 8.81
CA GLY A 522 2.87 24.99 9.57
C GLY A 522 1.64 24.08 9.66
N TRP A 523 1.22 23.47 8.55
CA TRP A 523 0.10 22.53 8.53
C TRP A 523 0.38 21.23 9.29
N TYR A 524 1.59 20.68 9.18
CA TYR A 524 1.98 19.50 9.95
C TYR A 524 2.04 19.77 11.45
N ILE A 525 2.52 20.95 11.86
CA ILE A 525 2.49 21.39 13.27
C ILE A 525 1.04 21.51 13.75
N ALA A 526 0.17 22.16 12.97
CA ALA A 526 -1.25 22.31 13.31
C ALA A 526 -1.94 20.93 13.45
N GLY A 527 -1.73 20.02 12.50
CA GLY A 527 -2.24 18.65 12.57
C GLY A 527 -1.72 17.89 13.80
N GLY A 528 -0.42 17.99 14.09
CA GLY A 528 0.18 17.38 15.28
C GLY A 528 -0.39 17.92 16.59
N LEU A 529 -0.66 19.23 16.68
CA LEU A 529 -1.33 19.84 17.83
C LEU A 529 -2.76 19.34 17.99
N VAL A 530 -3.51 19.17 16.90
CA VAL A 530 -4.86 18.58 16.94
C VAL A 530 -4.80 17.14 17.44
N THR A 531 -3.89 16.31 16.89
CA THR A 531 -3.70 14.94 17.36
C THR A 531 -3.29 14.87 18.83
N LEU A 532 -2.46 15.80 19.28
CA LEU A 532 -2.06 15.92 20.68
C LEU A 532 -3.27 16.20 21.58
N VAL A 533 -4.15 17.13 21.20
CA VAL A 533 -5.40 17.40 21.93
C VAL A 533 -6.30 16.17 21.98
N LEU A 534 -6.45 15.46 20.84
CA LEU A 534 -7.24 14.23 20.78
C LEU A 534 -6.65 13.11 21.66
N ALA A 535 -5.33 13.02 21.77
CA ALA A 535 -4.65 12.04 22.61
C ALA A 535 -4.83 12.29 24.12
N PHE A 536 -5.25 13.49 24.53
CA PHE A 536 -5.54 13.83 25.92
C PHE A 536 -7.01 13.63 26.31
N LEU A 537 -7.87 13.12 25.40
CA LEU A 537 -9.25 12.83 25.74
C LEU A 537 -9.34 11.67 26.75
N PRO A 538 -10.04 11.83 27.88
CA PRO A 538 -10.11 10.81 28.92
C PRO A 538 -10.83 9.55 28.41
N GLY A 539 -10.30 8.38 28.77
CA GLY A 539 -10.87 7.08 28.39
C GLY A 539 -10.63 6.65 26.92
N LEU A 540 -9.95 7.48 26.13
CA LEU A 540 -9.60 7.20 24.74
C LEU A 540 -8.08 7.17 24.56
N SER A 541 -7.63 6.27 23.70
CA SER A 541 -6.24 6.10 23.32
C SER A 541 -6.08 6.33 21.82
N LEU A 542 -5.00 6.99 21.43
CA LEU A 542 -4.68 7.23 20.04
C LEU A 542 -4.22 5.92 19.38
N ARG A 543 -4.96 5.46 18.35
CA ARG A 543 -4.58 4.33 17.51
C ARG A 543 -4.42 4.80 16.06
N LEU A 544 -3.19 4.78 15.58
CA LEU A 544 -2.88 5.09 14.18
C LEU A 544 -3.07 3.83 13.34
N HIS A 545 -4.22 3.70 12.71
CA HIS A 545 -4.45 2.71 11.65
C HIS A 545 -3.54 3.01 10.45
N HIS A 546 -3.04 1.98 9.78
CA HIS A 546 -2.06 2.12 8.70
C HIS A 546 -2.59 2.89 7.47
N TYR A 547 -3.90 3.06 7.31
CA TYR A 547 -4.47 3.93 6.27
C TYR A 547 -4.37 5.44 6.59
N ILE A 548 -4.25 5.81 7.87
CA ILE A 548 -4.16 7.21 8.32
C ILE A 548 -2.80 7.81 7.96
N LEU A 549 -1.73 7.01 8.07
CA LEU A 549 -0.36 7.42 7.73
C LEU A 549 -0.25 7.94 6.29
N PRO A 550 -0.74 7.22 5.25
CA PRO A 550 -0.90 7.73 3.90
C PRO A 550 -1.59 9.08 3.79
N MET A 551 -2.73 9.29 4.46
CA MET A 551 -3.48 10.54 4.38
C MET A 551 -2.63 11.73 4.84
N ILE A 552 -1.81 11.52 5.88
CA ILE A 552 -0.92 12.54 6.44
C ILE A 552 0.30 12.77 5.54
N ILE A 553 0.88 11.71 4.96
CA ILE A 553 2.18 11.77 4.27
C ILE A 553 2.04 12.14 2.78
N ILE A 554 0.91 11.83 2.13
CA ILE A 554 0.68 12.14 0.70
C ILE A 554 0.95 13.63 0.36
N PRO A 555 0.44 14.62 1.12
CA PRO A 555 0.75 16.04 0.85
C PRO A 555 2.25 16.35 0.86
N GLY A 556 3.01 15.75 1.77
CA GLY A 556 4.46 15.92 1.91
C GLY A 556 5.26 15.26 0.77
N THR A 557 4.62 14.47 -0.07
CA THR A 557 5.23 13.82 -1.22
C THR A 557 4.71 14.35 -2.55
N ALA A 558 3.84 15.36 -2.58
CA ALA A 558 3.14 15.93 -3.75
C ALA A 558 4.04 16.54 -4.87
N PHE A 559 5.36 16.51 -4.71
CA PHE A 559 6.32 17.15 -5.62
C PHE A 559 6.59 16.29 -6.86
N PRO A 560 6.79 16.88 -8.05
CA PRO A 560 6.93 16.13 -9.31
C PRO A 560 8.32 15.52 -9.48
N THR A 561 8.72 14.63 -8.56
CA THR A 561 9.96 13.85 -8.64
C THR A 561 9.64 12.37 -8.83
N ARG A 562 10.56 11.61 -9.42
CA ARG A 562 10.38 10.15 -9.60
C ARG A 562 10.22 9.42 -8.27
N LEU A 563 10.95 9.84 -7.24
CA LEU A 563 10.87 9.29 -5.89
C LEU A 563 9.55 9.64 -5.20
N SER A 564 9.09 10.88 -5.32
CA SER A 564 7.76 11.30 -4.86
C SER A 564 6.63 10.46 -5.45
N ALA A 565 6.71 10.14 -6.74
CA ALA A 565 5.72 9.28 -7.40
C ALA A 565 5.74 7.84 -6.85
N ILE A 566 6.92 7.30 -6.51
CA ILE A 566 7.04 5.99 -5.85
C ILE A 566 6.42 6.03 -4.45
N TYR A 567 6.74 7.05 -3.65
CA TYR A 567 6.20 7.19 -2.30
C TYR A 567 4.69 7.33 -2.31
N GLN A 568 4.15 8.19 -3.18
CA GLN A 568 2.70 8.36 -3.28
C GLN A 568 1.99 7.11 -3.76
N GLY A 569 2.59 6.33 -4.67
CA GLY A 569 2.07 5.02 -5.01
C GLY A 569 1.97 4.14 -3.76
N LEU A 570 3.04 4.04 -2.97
CA LEU A 570 3.07 3.20 -1.76
C LEU A 570 2.01 3.63 -0.75
N LEU A 571 1.93 4.93 -0.49
CA LEU A 571 0.96 5.50 0.43
C LEU A 571 -0.47 5.26 -0.06
N LEU A 572 -0.74 5.46 -1.36
CA LEU A 572 -2.05 5.19 -1.94
C LEU A 572 -2.43 3.70 -1.80
N GLY A 573 -1.48 2.80 -2.01
CA GLY A 573 -1.70 1.36 -1.80
C GLY A 573 -2.06 1.02 -0.35
N LEU A 574 -1.31 1.57 0.62
CA LEU A 574 -1.57 1.37 2.05
C LEU A 574 -2.92 1.95 2.47
N PHE A 575 -3.30 3.10 1.92
CA PHE A 575 -4.60 3.72 2.14
C PHE A 575 -5.73 2.83 1.64
N LEU A 576 -5.61 2.33 0.39
CA LEU A 576 -6.59 1.43 -0.20
C LEU A 576 -6.69 0.10 0.54
N ASN A 577 -5.56 -0.48 0.94
CA ASN A 577 -5.55 -1.69 1.74
C ASN A 577 -6.36 -1.47 3.03
N GLY A 578 -6.02 -0.46 3.84
CA GLY A 578 -6.67 -0.28 5.12
C GLY A 578 -8.15 0.11 5.01
N THR A 579 -8.50 0.99 4.08
CA THR A 579 -9.90 1.40 3.87
C THR A 579 -10.79 0.31 3.27
N ALA A 580 -10.27 -0.50 2.33
CA ALA A 580 -11.06 -1.58 1.74
C ALA A 580 -11.17 -2.79 2.68
N ALA A 581 -10.11 -3.14 3.42
CA ALA A 581 -10.12 -4.28 4.33
C ALA A 581 -10.86 -3.99 5.65
N PHE A 582 -10.68 -2.80 6.22
CA PHE A 582 -11.15 -2.48 7.57
C PHE A 582 -12.11 -1.29 7.63
N GLY A 583 -12.35 -0.59 6.52
CA GLY A 583 -13.15 0.64 6.53
C GLY A 583 -12.39 1.82 7.12
N PHE A 584 -13.14 2.85 7.52
CA PHE A 584 -12.60 4.06 8.14
C PHE A 584 -12.72 3.99 9.67
N ASP A 585 -11.93 3.11 10.29
CA ASP A 585 -11.93 2.95 11.74
C ASP A 585 -11.41 4.19 12.49
N SER A 586 -12.01 4.50 13.64
CA SER A 586 -11.67 5.69 14.41
C SER A 586 -10.18 5.77 14.77
N ILE A 587 -9.60 6.97 14.70
CA ILE A 587 -8.26 7.27 15.22
C ILE A 587 -8.19 7.23 16.77
N LEU A 588 -9.36 7.26 17.43
CA LEU A 588 -9.53 7.13 18.88
C LEU A 588 -10.28 5.85 19.20
N GLN A 589 -9.71 5.01 20.05
CA GLN A 589 -10.32 3.78 20.55
C GLN A 589 -10.22 3.72 22.08
N THR A 590 -11.04 2.89 22.73
CA THR A 590 -10.93 2.71 24.18
C THR A 590 -9.71 1.85 24.54
N ALA A 591 -9.26 1.93 25.79
CA ALA A 591 -8.19 1.04 26.27
C ALA A 591 -8.60 -0.45 26.19
N ASP A 592 -9.90 -0.74 26.36
CA ASP A 592 -10.44 -2.09 26.23
C ASP A 592 -10.36 -2.62 24.79
N ASP A 593 -10.66 -1.79 23.79
CA ASP A 593 -10.56 -2.14 22.36
C ASP A 593 -9.10 -2.45 21.93
N LEU A 594 -8.12 -1.82 22.58
CA LEU A 594 -6.70 -1.99 22.29
C LEU A 594 -6.07 -3.22 22.98
N ARG A 595 -6.59 -3.58 24.16
CA ARG A 595 -6.04 -4.65 25.01
C ARG A 595 -6.31 -6.05 24.44
N GLN A 596 -7.40 -6.23 23.69
CA GLN A 596 -7.82 -7.54 23.15
C GLN A 596 -7.89 -8.59 24.27
N ASP A 597 -7.21 -9.73 24.13
CA ASP A 597 -7.11 -10.82 25.12
C ASP A 597 -5.90 -10.71 26.07
N ALA A 598 -5.23 -9.55 26.14
CA ALA A 598 -4.13 -9.34 27.09
C ALA A 598 -4.63 -9.21 28.54
N PRO A 599 -3.80 -9.54 29.54
CA PRO A 599 -4.14 -9.36 30.96
C PRO A 599 -4.59 -7.92 31.27
N LEU A 600 -5.56 -7.79 32.17
CA LEU A 600 -6.15 -6.53 32.61
C LEU A 600 -5.20 -5.73 33.50
N GLY A 601 -4.28 -6.42 34.20
CA GLY A 601 -3.49 -5.85 35.30
C GLY A 601 -4.31 -5.68 36.59
N SER A 602 -5.37 -6.48 36.74
CA SER A 602 -6.27 -6.47 37.90
C SER A 602 -5.66 -7.21 39.10
N ASP A 603 -6.26 -7.00 40.28
CA ASP A 603 -5.88 -7.74 41.48
C ASP A 603 -6.03 -9.26 41.28
N LEU A 604 -5.09 -10.03 41.83
CA LEU A 604 -5.09 -11.48 41.75
C LEU A 604 -5.45 -12.09 43.11
N PRO A 605 -6.40 -13.04 43.17
CA PRO A 605 -6.70 -13.79 44.38
C PRO A 605 -5.50 -14.56 44.93
N VAL A 606 -5.44 -14.67 46.25
CA VAL A 606 -4.39 -15.42 46.96
C VAL A 606 -4.91 -16.77 47.43
N TRP A 607 -4.19 -17.83 47.08
CA TRP A 607 -4.48 -19.20 47.52
C TRP A 607 -4.02 -19.41 48.97
N LEU A 608 -4.91 -19.92 49.82
CA LEU A 608 -4.56 -20.39 51.17
C LEU A 608 -4.09 -21.85 51.14
N THR A 609 -4.62 -22.63 50.20
CA THR A 609 -4.07 -23.94 49.86
C THR A 609 -2.81 -23.77 49.04
N ASN A 610 -1.69 -24.24 49.58
CA ASN A 610 -0.37 -24.22 48.95
C ASN A 610 0.40 -25.51 49.27
N SER A 611 1.60 -25.64 48.74
CA SER A 611 2.48 -26.82 48.89
C SER A 611 2.78 -27.19 50.34
N THR A 612 2.63 -26.26 51.29
CA THR A 612 2.84 -26.50 52.73
C THR A 612 1.56 -26.77 53.51
N THR A 613 0.42 -26.28 53.04
CA THR A 613 -0.89 -26.41 53.72
C THR A 613 -1.75 -27.53 53.15
N TYR A 614 -1.48 -27.99 51.93
CA TYR A 614 -2.18 -29.12 51.32
C TYR A 614 -1.79 -30.43 52.02
N ASN A 615 -2.76 -31.08 52.67
CA ASN A 615 -2.53 -32.32 53.40
C ASN A 615 -2.96 -33.55 52.59
N SER A 616 -2.01 -34.21 51.93
CA SER A 616 -2.26 -35.39 51.10
C SER A 616 -2.72 -36.64 51.87
N THR A 617 -2.70 -36.65 53.21
CA THR A 617 -3.24 -37.77 54.01
C THR A 617 -4.76 -37.78 54.08
N ILE A 618 -5.42 -36.64 53.82
CA ILE A 618 -6.89 -36.57 53.80
C ILE A 618 -7.37 -37.25 52.50
N PRO A 619 -8.36 -38.17 52.57
CA PRO A 619 -8.90 -38.81 51.37
C PRO A 619 -9.39 -37.78 50.36
N PHE A 620 -9.10 -37.98 49.08
CA PHE A 620 -9.39 -37.03 47.99
C PHE A 620 -10.85 -36.53 48.00
N ALA A 621 -11.81 -37.42 48.25
CA ALA A 621 -13.24 -37.08 48.33
C ALA A 621 -13.60 -36.06 49.44
N ASN A 622 -12.74 -35.92 50.45
CA ASN A 622 -12.92 -34.99 51.58
C ASN A 622 -11.98 -33.78 51.49
N GLN A 623 -11.20 -33.65 50.40
CA GLN A 623 -10.30 -32.52 50.20
C GLN A 623 -11.06 -31.28 49.77
N THR A 624 -10.63 -30.13 50.28
CA THR A 624 -11.11 -28.82 49.87
C THR A 624 -9.92 -27.89 49.61
N ILE A 625 -10.05 -27.04 48.61
CA ILE A 625 -9.10 -25.95 48.35
C ILE A 625 -9.70 -24.65 48.87
N LEU A 626 -8.84 -23.76 49.37
CA LEU A 626 -9.18 -22.54 50.09
C LEU A 626 -8.43 -21.34 49.53
N TRP A 627 -9.05 -20.17 49.57
CA TRP A 627 -8.47 -18.90 49.16
C TRP A 627 -8.90 -17.75 50.09
N GLU A 628 -8.17 -16.63 50.03
CA GLU A 628 -8.42 -15.47 50.88
C GLU A 628 -9.77 -14.78 50.58
N ALA A 629 -10.23 -13.96 51.53
CA ALA A 629 -11.45 -13.18 51.37
C ALA A 629 -11.32 -12.14 50.24
N LEU A 630 -12.47 -11.61 49.80
CA LEU A 630 -12.54 -10.59 48.75
C LEU A 630 -11.75 -9.33 49.14
N SER A 631 -10.99 -8.80 48.20
CA SER A 631 -10.39 -7.46 48.30
C SER A 631 -11.43 -6.38 48.01
N GLU A 632 -11.13 -5.14 48.40
CA GLU A 632 -12.04 -4.00 48.20
C GLU A 632 -12.32 -3.78 46.70
N GLY A 633 -13.61 -3.70 46.33
CA GLY A 633 -14.05 -3.47 44.95
C GLY A 633 -14.49 -4.71 44.17
N TRP A 634 -14.34 -5.92 44.74
CA TRP A 634 -14.75 -7.18 44.13
C TRP A 634 -15.95 -7.80 44.86
N ASP A 635 -16.82 -8.50 44.14
CA ASP A 635 -18.06 -9.09 44.68
C ASP A 635 -18.11 -10.63 44.65
N GLY A 636 -17.11 -11.28 44.04
CA GLY A 636 -17.02 -12.72 43.98
C GLY A 636 -15.72 -13.25 43.39
N PHE A 637 -15.74 -14.56 43.10
CA PHE A 637 -14.66 -15.33 42.52
C PHE A 637 -15.15 -16.14 41.31
N ALA A 638 -14.25 -16.37 40.36
CA ALA A 638 -14.40 -17.37 39.30
C ALA A 638 -13.25 -18.38 39.39
N LEU A 639 -13.58 -19.67 39.44
CA LEU A 639 -12.60 -20.76 39.49
C LEU A 639 -12.68 -21.57 38.19
N LEU A 640 -11.55 -21.63 37.48
CA LEU A 640 -11.32 -22.62 36.43
C LEU A 640 -10.70 -23.88 37.07
N VAL A 641 -11.28 -25.04 36.76
CA VAL A 641 -10.67 -26.35 37.00
C VAL A 641 -10.52 -27.02 35.64
N ASP A 642 -9.29 -27.39 35.30
CA ASP A 642 -8.93 -28.00 34.00
C ASP A 642 -9.36 -27.14 32.81
N ASP A 643 -9.10 -25.84 32.90
CA ASP A 643 -9.46 -24.81 31.90
C ASP A 643 -10.98 -24.63 31.68
N VAL A 644 -11.81 -25.19 32.58
CA VAL A 644 -13.28 -25.04 32.57
C VAL A 644 -13.74 -24.30 33.81
N GLN A 645 -14.57 -23.27 33.65
CA GLN A 645 -15.16 -22.60 34.81
C GLN A 645 -16.08 -23.55 35.56
N ARG A 646 -15.74 -23.92 36.79
CA ARG A 646 -16.57 -24.81 37.63
C ARG A 646 -17.32 -24.06 38.72
N TYR A 647 -16.87 -22.87 39.07
CA TYR A 647 -17.47 -22.10 40.14
C TYR A 647 -17.47 -20.60 39.83
N ALA A 648 -18.55 -19.94 40.23
CA ALA A 648 -18.75 -18.50 40.22
C ALA A 648 -19.54 -18.11 41.48
N GLY A 649 -19.00 -17.22 42.33
CA GLY A 649 -19.68 -16.76 43.54
C GLY A 649 -18.73 -16.31 44.65
N SER A 650 -19.26 -16.12 45.86
CA SER A 650 -18.53 -15.52 47.00
C SER A 650 -17.96 -16.52 48.02
N ALA A 651 -18.03 -17.83 47.75
CA ALA A 651 -17.45 -18.85 48.62
C ALA A 651 -15.92 -18.75 48.62
N LEU A 652 -15.33 -19.16 49.75
CA LEU A 652 -13.87 -19.14 49.98
C LEU A 652 -13.25 -20.53 49.83
N ASN A 653 -14.03 -21.50 49.37
CA ASN A 653 -13.59 -22.88 49.24
C ASN A 653 -14.26 -23.60 48.05
N TYR A 654 -13.64 -24.69 47.65
CA TYR A 654 -14.16 -25.62 46.64
C TYR A 654 -13.83 -27.07 47.03
N SER A 655 -14.81 -27.96 46.93
CA SER A 655 -14.63 -29.39 47.23
C SER A 655 -14.13 -30.15 46.01
N LEU A 656 -13.13 -31.01 46.22
CA LEU A 656 -12.56 -31.85 45.15
C LEU A 656 -13.32 -33.16 44.93
N ALA A 657 -14.41 -33.40 45.67
CA ALA A 657 -15.11 -34.68 45.69
C ALA A 657 -15.63 -35.18 44.32
N SER A 658 -15.91 -34.26 43.40
CA SER A 658 -16.42 -34.56 42.05
C SER A 658 -15.32 -34.80 41.01
N LEU A 659 -14.06 -34.59 41.37
CA LEU A 659 -12.92 -34.70 40.46
C LEU A 659 -12.35 -36.13 40.44
N ASN A 660 -11.60 -36.46 39.38
CA ASN A 660 -11.00 -37.79 39.24
C ASN A 660 -9.57 -37.80 39.80
N ALA A 661 -9.40 -38.41 40.97
CA ALA A 661 -8.10 -38.50 41.65
C ALA A 661 -6.96 -39.17 40.83
N SER A 662 -7.28 -39.88 39.73
CA SER A 662 -6.29 -40.59 38.91
C SER A 662 -5.60 -39.71 37.87
N ILE A 663 -6.06 -38.48 37.65
CA ILE A 663 -5.52 -37.53 36.66
C ILE A 663 -5.11 -36.23 37.35
N PRO A 664 -4.13 -35.49 36.79
CA PRO A 664 -3.78 -34.18 37.32
C PRO A 664 -4.93 -33.17 37.14
N HIS A 665 -5.01 -32.21 38.06
CA HIS A 665 -5.98 -31.11 38.00
C HIS A 665 -5.29 -29.75 38.07
N PHE A 666 -5.75 -28.82 37.24
CA PHE A 666 -5.23 -27.45 37.15
C PHE A 666 -6.25 -26.44 37.67
N PHE A 667 -5.86 -25.59 38.62
CA PHE A 667 -6.75 -24.61 39.25
C PHE A 667 -6.29 -23.19 38.98
N ARG A 668 -7.21 -22.33 38.51
CA ARG A 668 -6.96 -20.90 38.32
C ARG A 668 -8.11 -20.10 38.91
N LEU A 669 -7.77 -19.06 39.67
CA LEU A 669 -8.74 -18.25 40.40
C LEU A 669 -8.67 -16.81 39.90
N ALA A 670 -9.82 -16.17 39.74
CA ALA A 670 -9.94 -14.74 39.45
C ALA A 670 -10.96 -14.11 40.40
N TYR A 671 -10.79 -12.83 40.71
CA TYR A 671 -11.89 -12.05 41.29
C TYR A 671 -12.95 -11.77 40.23
N THR A 672 -14.18 -11.50 40.66
CA THR A 672 -15.28 -11.07 39.79
C THR A 672 -15.92 -9.79 40.31
N SER A 673 -16.42 -8.98 39.37
CA SER A 673 -17.23 -7.79 39.65
C SER A 673 -18.39 -7.76 38.66
N ASN A 674 -19.63 -7.70 39.17
CA ASN A 674 -20.87 -7.73 38.37
C ASN A 674 -20.92 -8.90 37.35
N GLY A 675 -20.36 -10.06 37.72
CA GLY A 675 -20.31 -11.25 36.87
C GLY A 675 -19.20 -11.27 35.81
N ALA A 676 -18.41 -10.20 35.67
CA ALA A 676 -17.20 -10.19 34.84
C ALA A 676 -15.98 -10.63 35.66
N ALA A 677 -15.16 -11.53 35.11
CA ALA A 677 -13.94 -11.97 35.75
C ALA A 677 -12.78 -11.00 35.49
N GLY A 678 -11.95 -10.79 36.51
CA GLY A 678 -10.64 -10.16 36.40
C GLY A 678 -9.61 -11.11 35.77
N ASP A 679 -8.34 -10.85 36.06
CA ASP A 679 -7.24 -11.73 35.66
C ASP A 679 -7.24 -13.01 36.48
N PHE A 680 -7.01 -14.12 35.80
CA PHE A 680 -6.82 -15.41 36.45
C PHE A 680 -5.37 -15.55 36.92
N THR A 681 -5.17 -16.14 38.10
CA THR A 681 -3.83 -16.58 38.54
C THR A 681 -3.26 -17.58 37.54
N MET A 682 -1.93 -17.71 37.49
CA MET A 682 -1.30 -18.92 36.92
C MET A 682 -1.87 -20.18 37.58
N ALA A 683 -1.72 -21.33 36.92
CA ALA A 683 -2.33 -22.57 37.39
C ALA A 683 -1.60 -23.16 38.61
N ALA A 684 -2.34 -23.40 39.69
CA ALA A 684 -1.93 -24.34 40.71
C ALA A 684 -2.20 -25.77 40.19
N THR A 685 -1.32 -26.71 40.49
CA THR A 685 -1.43 -28.09 39.95
C THR A 685 -1.51 -29.11 41.07
N LEU A 686 -2.52 -29.99 41.03
CA LEU A 686 -2.60 -31.16 41.89
C LEU A 686 -2.34 -32.42 41.05
N TRP A 687 -1.27 -33.15 41.37
CA TRP A 687 -0.92 -34.39 40.69
C TRP A 687 -1.61 -35.61 41.32
N PRO A 688 -1.83 -36.71 40.57
CA PRO A 688 -2.45 -37.95 41.08
C PRO A 688 -1.73 -38.58 42.28
N ASN A 689 -0.42 -38.30 42.42
CA ASN A 689 0.38 -38.76 43.54
C ASN A 689 0.16 -37.94 44.84
N GLY A 690 -0.79 -36.99 44.84
CA GLY A 690 -1.11 -36.11 45.96
C GLY A 690 -0.17 -34.92 46.12
N THR A 691 0.68 -34.62 45.13
CA THR A 691 1.58 -33.47 45.15
C THR A 691 0.86 -32.21 44.69
N TRP A 692 0.87 -31.17 45.51
CA TRP A 692 0.42 -29.83 45.15
C TRP A 692 1.60 -28.96 44.69
N VAL A 693 1.44 -28.27 43.57
CA VAL A 693 2.39 -27.29 43.04
C VAL A 693 1.73 -25.93 43.04
N ASP A 694 2.38 -24.97 43.70
CA ASP A 694 1.88 -23.61 43.82
C ASP A 694 1.87 -22.89 42.46
N PRO A 695 0.90 -21.98 42.24
CA PRO A 695 0.86 -21.20 41.01
C PRO A 695 2.06 -20.27 40.92
N LEU A 696 2.57 -20.09 39.70
CA LEU A 696 3.59 -19.07 39.43
C LEU A 696 3.01 -17.65 39.68
N PRO A 697 3.85 -16.66 40.01
CA PRO A 697 3.39 -15.29 40.19
C PRO A 697 2.90 -14.69 38.87
N GLY A 698 1.85 -13.86 38.96
CA GLY A 698 1.32 -13.08 37.83
C GLY A 698 0.06 -13.67 37.19
N PRO A 699 -0.51 -12.96 36.19
CA PRO A 699 -1.73 -13.37 35.50
C PRO A 699 -1.46 -14.42 34.40
N SER A 700 -2.44 -15.29 34.16
CA SER A 700 -2.38 -16.44 33.23
C SER A 700 -2.54 -16.10 31.77
#